data_AF-Q4UFU1-F1
#
_entry.id   AF-Q4UFU1-F1
#
_cell.length_a   1.000
_cell.length_b   1.000
_cell.length_c   1.000
_cell.angle_alpha   90.00
_cell.angle_beta   90.00
_cell.angle_gamma   90.00
#
_symmetry.space_group_name_H-M   'P 1'
#
loop_
_entity.id
_entity.type
_entity.pdbx_description
1 polymer ?
#
loop_
_entity_poly.entity_id
_entity_poly.type
_entity_poly.pdbx_seq_one_letter_code
_entity_poly.pdbx_strand_id
1 'polypeptide(L)'
;MPDDLLILQPEINEKATQLQNLAKELKTASGDGNVGTAAGDLASNAQTLHGAASQLPATDGLTDLKDKATELATAAKKDTTSAGQDKESLYATATALQSDATDPANAIAVIEAFKKVKTAYEKLAAHPKYSTNKPSPGQTPDPNTAKRKVKAVETAWNGVKTEFENLCKALIKHYSDEVNTQATQLKNDPTVENARAFKEEYDTFKDVKSTIEIKPGDSGTKKTIEVTNLPHINDTFKPRQKKFIWIIIPSILTQWLNFLTYKLAVYPQKLKAEANGLSGKAGTLSTRSSTLETALGSNEAAKKLAEGLKEAASNSVSGKGLKELLGDLNKASGITNIHDKAKLVLAKYNEVVNAYNSVKGDTTATGKAVEFATVKSAFNQLQKAAYEGTIDDPSEGKADDKRYNGKAEELKTKAQLLHDAANAIFEAAKDGSPLTELRTPAGQLKEAAKSSSGQDDLYNAAKALESGGSVDEHKANDVIAKFDAVKSAYTTLSSKTEYKDVIEDNSSLPQEQQQKVKAVDTAYKDLKGIYYQMLNLSKLHKAAEKLRAAAQAASGLNTLEDLKNAADNLKTNVTTLRDQTAGNAYDNAKNVEDKFNDVKSAFNKLTADENKVQDTFNALKGVYDHIGSTTFLDLLIPNLNNNS
;
A
#
# COMPACT_ATOMS: atom_id res chain seq x y z
N MET A 1 5.37 -52.09 4.42
CA MET A 1 5.62 -50.64 4.44
C MET A 1 6.45 -50.34 5.68
N PRO A 2 7.42 -49.41 5.65
CA PRO A 2 8.10 -48.99 6.88
C PRO A 2 7.06 -48.37 7.84
N ASP A 3 7.06 -48.79 9.10
CA ASP A 3 6.10 -48.34 10.13
C ASP A 3 6.13 -46.81 10.35
N ASP A 4 7.23 -46.14 9.99
CA ASP A 4 7.39 -44.69 10.06
C ASP A 4 6.42 -43.90 9.15
N LEU A 5 5.88 -44.51 8.09
CA LEU A 5 4.94 -43.85 7.18
C LEU A 5 3.49 -43.80 7.71
N LEU A 6 3.12 -44.71 8.59
CA LEU A 6 1.81 -44.69 9.28
C LEU A 6 1.68 -43.49 10.22
N ILE A 7 2.80 -42.96 10.71
CA ILE A 7 2.84 -41.83 11.65
C ILE A 7 2.57 -40.49 10.92
N LEU A 8 2.92 -40.36 9.64
CA LEU A 8 2.76 -39.12 8.86
C LEU A 8 1.38 -38.97 8.20
N GLN A 9 0.62 -40.07 8.12
CA GLN A 9 -0.68 -40.11 7.45
C GLN A 9 -1.72 -39.10 7.99
N PRO A 10 -1.85 -38.90 9.31
CA PRO A 10 -2.78 -37.92 9.86
C PRO A 10 -2.38 -36.47 9.51
N GLU A 11 -1.09 -36.16 9.52
CA GLU A 11 -0.58 -34.83 9.20
C GLU A 11 -0.80 -34.48 7.72
N ILE A 12 -0.53 -35.42 6.81
CA ILE A 12 -0.80 -35.25 5.37
C ILE A 12 -2.30 -34.99 5.14
N ASN A 13 -3.18 -35.74 5.81
CA ASN A 13 -4.63 -35.55 5.70
C ASN A 13 -5.11 -34.20 6.23
N GLU A 14 -4.51 -33.72 7.33
CA GLU A 14 -4.81 -32.40 7.89
C GLU A 14 -4.39 -31.29 6.92
N LYS A 15 -3.15 -31.35 6.40
CA LYS A 15 -2.63 -30.38 5.42
C LYS A 15 -3.42 -30.38 4.12
N ALA A 16 -3.78 -31.55 3.60
CA ALA A 16 -4.64 -31.68 2.43
C ALA A 16 -6.02 -31.05 2.67
N THR A 17 -6.60 -31.24 3.86
CA THR A 17 -7.88 -30.62 4.23
C THR A 17 -7.78 -29.10 4.34
N GLN A 18 -6.70 -28.57 4.91
CA GLN A 18 -6.43 -27.12 4.97
C GLN A 18 -6.31 -26.53 3.56
N LEU A 19 -5.53 -27.16 2.68
CA LEU A 19 -5.38 -26.76 1.27
C LEU A 19 -6.72 -26.78 0.53
N GLN A 20 -7.52 -27.84 0.73
CA GLN A 20 -8.84 -27.97 0.14
C GLN A 20 -9.79 -26.84 0.55
N ASN A 21 -9.82 -26.51 1.85
CA ASN A 21 -10.68 -25.43 2.37
C ASN A 21 -10.25 -24.07 1.81
N LEU A 22 -8.95 -23.78 1.80
CA LEU A 22 -8.44 -22.53 1.25
C LEU A 22 -8.74 -22.38 -0.24
N ALA A 23 -8.57 -23.45 -1.01
CA ALA A 23 -8.89 -23.48 -2.42
C ALA A 23 -10.39 -23.22 -2.67
N LYS A 24 -11.28 -23.76 -1.83
CA LYS A 24 -12.73 -23.48 -1.89
C LYS A 24 -13.06 -22.01 -1.56
N GLU A 25 -12.40 -21.43 -0.57
CA GLU A 25 -12.56 -20.02 -0.22
C GLU A 25 -12.11 -19.11 -1.37
N LEU A 26 -10.94 -19.38 -1.95
CA LEU A 26 -10.42 -18.65 -3.11
C LEU A 26 -11.36 -18.77 -4.31
N LYS A 27 -11.84 -19.98 -4.60
CA LYS A 27 -12.83 -20.23 -5.66
C LYS A 27 -14.09 -19.39 -5.47
N THR A 28 -14.61 -19.33 -4.25
CA THR A 28 -15.83 -18.56 -3.93
C THR A 28 -15.60 -17.06 -4.14
N ALA A 29 -14.41 -16.56 -3.79
CA ALA A 29 -14.05 -15.15 -3.98
C ALA A 29 -13.82 -14.76 -5.45
N SER A 30 -13.45 -15.71 -6.30
CA SER A 30 -13.14 -15.47 -7.73
C SER A 30 -14.37 -15.42 -8.67
N GLY A 31 -15.56 -15.79 -8.22
CA GLY A 31 -16.75 -15.87 -9.08
C GLY A 31 -16.68 -16.99 -10.13
N ASP A 32 -17.59 -16.99 -11.12
CA ASP A 32 -17.78 -18.10 -12.08
C ASP A 32 -17.03 -17.97 -13.41
N GLY A 33 -15.98 -17.12 -13.47
CA GLY A 33 -15.27 -16.82 -14.71
C GLY A 33 -14.53 -18.01 -15.34
N ASN A 34 -14.59 -18.13 -16.67
CA ASN A 34 -13.78 -19.03 -17.47
C ASN A 34 -12.56 -18.28 -18.04
N VAL A 35 -11.35 -18.83 -17.89
CA VAL A 35 -10.09 -18.18 -18.32
C VAL A 35 -10.10 -17.89 -19.82
N GLY A 36 -10.56 -18.84 -20.64
CA GLY A 36 -10.61 -18.68 -22.10
C GLY A 36 -11.56 -17.57 -22.53
N THR A 37 -12.75 -17.49 -21.94
CA THR A 37 -13.70 -16.41 -22.19
C THR A 37 -13.14 -15.06 -21.78
N ALA A 38 -12.63 -14.93 -20.55
CA ALA A 38 -12.06 -13.68 -20.05
C ALA A 38 -10.84 -13.22 -20.87
N ALA A 39 -10.01 -14.15 -21.35
CA ALA A 39 -8.90 -13.85 -22.24
C ALA A 39 -9.38 -13.36 -23.62
N GLY A 40 -10.45 -13.96 -24.17
CA GLY A 40 -11.07 -13.50 -25.41
C GLY A 40 -11.68 -12.10 -25.30
N ASP A 41 -12.35 -11.80 -24.18
CA ASP A 41 -12.92 -10.48 -23.90
C ASP A 41 -11.82 -9.43 -23.72
N LEU A 42 -10.73 -9.79 -23.05
CA LEU A 42 -9.53 -8.95 -22.91
C LEU A 42 -8.88 -8.67 -24.27
N ALA A 43 -8.74 -9.67 -25.13
CA ALA A 43 -8.21 -9.48 -26.49
C ALA A 43 -9.10 -8.50 -27.30
N SER A 44 -10.42 -8.68 -27.25
CA SER A 44 -11.38 -7.81 -27.94
C SER A 44 -11.29 -6.35 -27.47
N ASN A 45 -11.14 -6.14 -26.16
CA ASN A 45 -10.94 -4.81 -25.58
C ASN A 45 -9.57 -4.21 -25.94
N ALA A 46 -8.50 -5.03 -25.97
CA ALA A 46 -7.19 -4.58 -26.42
C ALA A 46 -7.23 -4.11 -27.89
N GLN A 47 -7.96 -4.82 -28.76
CA GLN A 47 -8.19 -4.38 -30.14
C GLN A 47 -8.98 -3.06 -30.20
N THR A 48 -10.00 -2.90 -29.36
CA THR A 48 -10.78 -1.67 -29.26
C THR A 48 -9.90 -0.49 -28.83
N LEU A 49 -9.02 -0.71 -27.84
CA LEU A 49 -8.06 0.28 -27.36
C LEU A 49 -7.06 0.67 -28.45
N HIS A 50 -6.52 -0.31 -29.18
CA HIS A 50 -5.67 -0.06 -30.33
C HIS A 50 -6.36 0.83 -31.36
N GLY A 51 -7.62 0.52 -31.72
CA GLY A 51 -8.40 1.33 -32.64
C GLY A 51 -8.59 2.77 -32.14
N ALA A 52 -9.02 2.94 -30.89
CA ALA A 52 -9.24 4.25 -30.29
C ALA A 52 -7.95 5.08 -30.23
N ALA A 53 -6.83 4.47 -29.80
CA ALA A 53 -5.54 5.15 -29.69
C ALA A 53 -4.98 5.54 -31.07
N SER A 54 -5.11 4.68 -32.07
CA SER A 54 -4.63 4.95 -33.44
C SER A 54 -5.39 6.09 -34.14
N GLN A 55 -6.64 6.34 -33.75
CA GLN A 55 -7.46 7.41 -34.31
C GLN A 55 -7.19 8.79 -33.67
N LEU A 56 -6.48 8.82 -32.54
CA LEU A 56 -6.23 10.02 -31.77
C LEU A 56 -5.37 11.05 -32.53
N PRO A 57 -4.27 10.68 -33.21
CA PRO A 57 -3.40 11.62 -33.93
C PRO A 57 -4.02 12.19 -35.21
N ALA A 58 -5.05 11.54 -35.77
CA ALA A 58 -5.73 11.95 -37.00
C ALA A 58 -6.77 13.08 -36.78
N THR A 59 -6.64 13.85 -35.71
CA THR A 59 -7.59 14.92 -35.34
C THR A 59 -6.87 16.23 -35.28
N ASP A 60 -7.49 17.27 -35.85
CA ASP A 60 -7.02 18.63 -35.70
C ASP A 60 -6.84 18.97 -34.21
N GLY A 61 -5.62 19.37 -33.86
CA GLY A 61 -5.25 19.75 -32.50
C GLY A 61 -4.83 18.63 -31.55
N LEU A 62 -4.68 17.37 -31.99
CA LEU A 62 -4.13 16.27 -31.16
C LEU A 62 -2.82 15.67 -31.70
N THR A 63 -2.17 16.33 -32.65
CA THR A 63 -0.90 15.88 -33.27
C THR A 63 0.21 15.65 -32.25
N ASP A 64 0.26 16.43 -31.18
CA ASP A 64 1.28 16.32 -30.11
C ASP A 64 1.18 14.99 -29.35
N LEU A 65 0.02 14.32 -29.42
CA LEU A 65 -0.21 13.03 -28.78
C LEU A 65 0.22 11.86 -29.65
N LYS A 66 0.69 12.09 -30.88
CA LYS A 66 0.94 11.05 -31.87
C LYS A 66 1.84 9.92 -31.37
N ASP A 67 2.99 10.25 -30.80
CA ASP A 67 3.97 9.25 -30.40
C ASP A 67 3.46 8.41 -29.24
N LYS A 68 2.84 9.05 -28.22
CA LYS A 68 2.28 8.36 -27.05
C LYS A 68 1.06 7.51 -27.40
N ALA A 69 0.21 8.01 -28.29
CA ALA A 69 -0.94 7.27 -28.79
C ALA A 69 -0.50 6.06 -29.62
N THR A 70 0.58 6.18 -30.42
CA THR A 70 1.17 5.08 -31.17
C THR A 70 1.80 4.03 -30.26
N GLU A 71 2.50 4.46 -29.19
CA GLU A 71 3.05 3.57 -28.15
C GLU A 71 1.92 2.75 -27.50
N LEU A 72 0.82 3.40 -27.10
CA LEU A 72 -0.35 2.74 -26.53
C LEU A 72 -1.02 1.79 -27.52
N ALA A 73 -1.24 2.24 -28.76
CA ALA A 73 -1.85 1.42 -29.81
C ALA A 73 -1.03 0.15 -30.06
N THR A 74 0.29 0.28 -30.17
CA THR A 74 1.22 -0.84 -30.41
C THR A 74 1.26 -1.82 -29.24
N ALA A 75 1.29 -1.32 -28.00
CA ALA A 75 1.26 -2.18 -26.82
C ALA A 75 -0.07 -2.97 -26.73
N ALA A 76 -1.19 -2.35 -27.11
CA ALA A 76 -2.49 -3.00 -27.12
C ALA A 76 -2.61 -4.03 -28.25
N LYS A 77 -2.20 -3.67 -29.47
CA LYS A 77 -2.13 -4.53 -30.66
C LYS A 77 -1.14 -3.96 -31.67
N LYS A 78 -0.24 -4.78 -32.21
CA LYS A 78 0.69 -4.31 -33.24
C LYS A 78 0.02 -4.36 -34.62
N ASP A 79 0.19 -3.31 -35.43
CA ASP A 79 -0.20 -3.36 -36.84
C ASP A 79 0.69 -4.36 -37.58
N THR A 80 0.09 -5.44 -38.08
CA THR A 80 0.80 -6.57 -38.72
C THR A 80 0.88 -6.43 -40.24
N THR A 81 0.89 -5.20 -40.77
CA THR A 81 1.05 -4.95 -42.21
C THR A 81 2.40 -5.42 -42.77
N SER A 82 3.37 -5.70 -41.89
CA SER A 82 4.65 -6.34 -42.21
C SER A 82 4.65 -7.78 -41.71
N ALA A 83 5.23 -8.72 -42.47
CA ALA A 83 5.20 -10.18 -42.28
C ALA A 83 5.73 -10.75 -40.92
N GLY A 84 5.93 -9.91 -39.90
CA GLY A 84 6.25 -10.35 -38.54
C GLY A 84 4.99 -10.63 -37.72
N GLN A 85 4.93 -11.80 -37.08
CA GLN A 85 3.87 -12.15 -36.13
C GLN A 85 3.93 -11.24 -34.90
N ASP A 86 2.81 -10.64 -34.53
CA ASP A 86 2.64 -9.99 -33.23
C ASP A 86 2.53 -11.07 -32.14
N LYS A 87 3.51 -11.11 -31.23
CA LYS A 87 3.55 -12.07 -30.12
C LYS A 87 3.59 -11.42 -28.75
N GLU A 88 3.80 -10.10 -28.71
CA GLU A 88 4.07 -9.38 -27.47
C GLU A 88 2.94 -8.43 -27.06
N SER A 89 2.03 -8.09 -27.97
CA SER A 89 0.91 -7.23 -27.62
C SER A 89 -0.06 -7.92 -26.68
N LEU A 90 -0.86 -7.11 -25.99
CA LEU A 90 -1.92 -7.64 -25.14
C LEU A 90 -2.93 -8.47 -25.95
N TYR A 91 -3.30 -8.01 -27.14
CA TYR A 91 -4.18 -8.77 -28.04
C TYR A 91 -3.61 -10.15 -28.36
N ALA A 92 -2.35 -10.23 -28.78
CA ALA A 92 -1.72 -11.48 -29.20
C ALA A 92 -1.57 -12.47 -28.04
N THR A 93 -1.06 -11.99 -26.89
CA THR A 93 -0.88 -12.82 -25.69
C THR A 93 -2.21 -13.30 -25.12
N ALA A 94 -3.25 -12.45 -25.11
CA ALA A 94 -4.59 -12.84 -24.66
C ALA A 94 -5.24 -13.84 -25.62
N THR A 95 -5.03 -13.71 -26.94
CA THR A 95 -5.50 -14.70 -27.93
C THR A 95 -4.80 -16.05 -27.75
N ALA A 96 -3.50 -16.05 -27.43
CA ALA A 96 -2.76 -17.27 -27.11
C ALA A 96 -3.32 -17.95 -25.86
N LEU A 97 -3.56 -17.18 -24.79
CA LEU A 97 -4.20 -17.71 -23.57
C LEU A 97 -5.65 -18.16 -23.81
N GLN A 98 -6.41 -17.49 -24.66
CA GLN A 98 -7.75 -17.95 -25.04
C GLN A 98 -7.70 -19.34 -25.69
N SER A 99 -6.70 -19.57 -26.54
CA SER A 99 -6.52 -20.83 -27.27
C SER A 99 -6.00 -21.96 -26.38
N ASP A 100 -5.23 -21.61 -25.35
CA ASP A 100 -4.73 -22.54 -24.33
C ASP A 100 -4.89 -21.94 -22.93
N ALA A 101 -6.14 -21.98 -22.44
CA ALA A 101 -6.57 -21.36 -21.18
C ALA A 101 -5.91 -21.96 -19.93
N THR A 102 -5.20 -23.07 -20.10
CA THR A 102 -4.50 -23.78 -19.03
C THR A 102 -2.99 -23.56 -19.07
N ASP A 103 -2.44 -22.98 -20.14
CA ASP A 103 -1.00 -22.72 -20.25
C ASP A 103 -0.60 -21.47 -19.45
N PRO A 104 0.18 -21.62 -18.39
CA PRO A 104 0.46 -20.48 -17.53
C PRO A 104 1.60 -19.62 -18.05
N ALA A 105 2.39 -20.11 -19.00
CA ALA A 105 3.31 -19.25 -19.75
C ALA A 105 2.51 -18.18 -20.52
N ASN A 106 1.37 -18.57 -21.11
CA ASN A 106 0.47 -17.61 -21.75
C ASN A 106 -0.15 -16.64 -20.72
N ALA A 107 -0.54 -17.12 -19.54
CA ALA A 107 -1.05 -16.25 -18.47
C ALA A 107 -0.01 -15.20 -18.02
N ILE A 108 1.24 -15.63 -17.81
CA ILE A 108 2.36 -14.72 -17.49
C ILE A 108 2.58 -13.71 -18.61
N ALA A 109 2.55 -14.15 -19.87
CA ALA A 109 2.72 -13.27 -21.02
C ALA A 109 1.63 -12.19 -21.08
N VAL A 110 0.38 -12.52 -20.77
CA VAL A 110 -0.73 -11.55 -20.68
C VAL A 110 -0.49 -10.52 -19.59
N ILE A 111 -0.01 -10.93 -18.41
CA ILE A 111 0.30 -10.02 -17.30
C ILE A 111 1.40 -9.01 -17.70
N GLU A 112 2.47 -9.50 -18.33
CA GLU A 112 3.56 -8.63 -18.79
C GLU A 112 3.11 -7.70 -19.92
N ALA A 113 2.28 -8.17 -20.85
CA ALA A 113 1.71 -7.35 -21.90
C ALA A 113 0.78 -6.26 -21.34
N PHE A 114 -0.07 -6.60 -20.35
CA PHE A 114 -0.93 -5.62 -19.69
C PHE A 114 -0.13 -4.52 -18.98
N LYS A 115 0.99 -4.86 -18.32
CA LYS A 115 1.90 -3.84 -17.73
C LYS A 115 2.40 -2.86 -18.78
N LYS A 116 2.81 -3.34 -19.97
CA LYS A 116 3.23 -2.47 -21.08
C LYS A 116 2.10 -1.52 -21.52
N VAL A 117 0.88 -2.03 -21.69
CA VAL A 117 -0.30 -1.20 -22.04
C VAL A 117 -0.57 -0.15 -20.96
N LYS A 118 -0.56 -0.54 -19.67
CA LYS A 118 -0.76 0.37 -18.54
C LYS A 118 0.25 1.52 -18.54
N THR A 119 1.53 1.20 -18.67
CA THR A 119 2.61 2.20 -18.72
C THR A 119 2.45 3.14 -19.92
N ALA A 120 2.11 2.62 -21.10
CA ALA A 120 1.88 3.44 -22.29
C ALA A 120 0.67 4.38 -22.11
N TYR A 121 -0.41 3.88 -21.51
CA TYR A 121 -1.59 4.66 -21.18
C TYR A 121 -1.28 5.78 -20.16
N GLU A 122 -0.56 5.47 -19.08
CA GLU A 122 -0.16 6.46 -18.06
C GLU A 122 0.67 7.59 -18.67
N LYS A 123 1.59 7.27 -19.58
CA LYS A 123 2.36 8.29 -20.33
C LYS A 123 1.46 9.16 -21.21
N LEU A 124 0.49 8.57 -21.91
CA LEU A 124 -0.46 9.31 -22.74
C LEU A 124 -1.35 10.22 -21.88
N ALA A 125 -1.90 9.68 -20.79
CA ALA A 125 -2.80 10.38 -19.88
C ALA A 125 -2.11 11.53 -19.13
N ALA A 126 -0.81 11.43 -18.87
CA ALA A 126 -0.02 12.48 -18.27
C ALA A 126 0.24 13.67 -19.21
N HIS A 127 0.03 13.53 -20.52
CA HIS A 127 0.31 14.61 -21.47
C HIS A 127 -0.70 15.76 -21.31
N PRO A 128 -0.26 17.04 -21.21
CA PRO A 128 -1.16 18.18 -20.94
C PRO A 128 -2.33 18.31 -21.93
N LYS A 129 -2.05 18.05 -23.22
CA LYS A 129 -3.04 18.09 -24.29
C LYS A 129 -4.13 17.02 -24.13
N TYR A 130 -3.77 15.83 -23.65
CA TYR A 130 -4.72 14.76 -23.37
C TYR A 130 -5.64 15.18 -22.21
N SER A 131 -5.07 15.67 -21.11
CA SER A 131 -5.81 16.17 -19.94
C SER A 131 -6.78 17.31 -20.28
N THR A 132 -6.38 18.25 -21.14
CA THR A 132 -7.27 19.36 -21.57
C THR A 132 -8.45 18.88 -22.41
N ASN A 133 -8.28 17.77 -23.13
CA ASN A 133 -9.31 17.18 -23.96
C ASN A 133 -10.05 16.00 -23.29
N LYS A 134 -9.65 15.61 -22.08
CA LYS A 134 -10.36 14.57 -21.32
C LYS A 134 -11.72 15.11 -20.90
N PRO A 135 -12.83 14.50 -21.36
CA PRO A 135 -14.15 14.95 -20.92
C PRO A 135 -14.39 14.54 -19.48
N SER A 136 -15.15 15.35 -18.77
CA SER A 136 -15.65 14.99 -17.44
C SER A 136 -16.50 13.71 -17.54
N PRO A 137 -16.50 12.86 -16.50
CA PRO A 137 -17.42 11.73 -16.36
C PRO A 137 -18.86 12.11 -16.70
N GLY A 138 -19.56 11.20 -17.39
CA GLY A 138 -20.94 11.42 -17.86
C GLY A 138 -21.09 12.33 -19.09
N GLN A 139 -20.13 13.19 -19.42
CA GLN A 139 -20.25 14.05 -20.62
C GLN A 139 -20.21 13.22 -21.90
N THR A 140 -21.09 13.54 -22.86
CA THR A 140 -21.07 12.95 -24.22
C THR A 140 -20.62 14.00 -25.22
N PRO A 141 -19.31 14.05 -25.56
CA PRO A 141 -18.80 15.06 -26.48
C PRO A 141 -19.32 14.83 -27.90
N ASP A 142 -19.37 15.92 -28.68
CA ASP A 142 -19.72 15.87 -30.09
C ASP A 142 -18.82 14.87 -30.85
N PRO A 143 -19.41 14.02 -31.74
CA PRO A 143 -18.71 12.92 -32.41
C PRO A 143 -17.39 13.28 -33.10
N ASN A 144 -17.25 14.52 -33.60
CA ASN A 144 -16.12 14.95 -34.41
C ASN A 144 -15.08 15.76 -33.63
N THR A 145 -15.14 15.75 -32.31
CA THR A 145 -14.23 16.55 -31.45
C THR A 145 -13.06 15.75 -30.91
N ALA A 146 -11.95 16.45 -30.62
CA ALA A 146 -10.81 15.92 -29.88
C ALA A 146 -11.24 15.26 -28.56
N LYS A 147 -12.20 15.86 -27.84
CA LYS A 147 -12.75 15.32 -26.59
C LYS A 147 -13.42 13.96 -26.77
N ARG A 148 -14.13 13.74 -27.88
CA ARG A 148 -14.74 12.45 -28.18
C ARG A 148 -13.70 11.36 -28.38
N LYS A 149 -12.61 11.65 -29.09
CA LYS A 149 -11.55 10.66 -29.34
C LYS A 149 -10.79 10.33 -28.06
N VAL A 150 -10.51 11.31 -27.21
CA VAL A 150 -9.97 11.05 -25.87
C VAL A 150 -10.94 10.20 -25.04
N LYS A 151 -12.26 10.49 -25.06
CA LYS A 151 -13.27 9.64 -24.40
C LYS A 151 -13.24 8.19 -24.88
N ALA A 152 -13.05 7.98 -26.19
CA ALA A 152 -12.99 6.65 -26.77
C ALA A 152 -11.79 5.86 -26.21
N VAL A 153 -10.63 6.50 -26.06
CA VAL A 153 -9.46 5.89 -25.43
C VAL A 153 -9.71 5.58 -23.96
N GLU A 154 -10.25 6.51 -23.18
CA GLU A 154 -10.61 6.28 -21.76
C GLU A 154 -11.58 5.09 -21.61
N THR A 155 -12.61 5.03 -22.46
CA THR A 155 -13.61 3.97 -22.43
C THR A 155 -12.98 2.63 -22.75
N ALA A 156 -12.15 2.57 -23.79
CA ALA A 156 -11.47 1.34 -24.20
C ALA A 156 -10.43 0.88 -23.17
N TRP A 157 -9.69 1.81 -22.54
CA TRP A 157 -8.75 1.50 -21.46
C TRP A 157 -9.47 0.93 -20.24
N ASN A 158 -10.59 1.52 -19.84
CA ASN A 158 -11.39 1.00 -18.73
C ASN A 158 -11.91 -0.41 -19.05
N GLY A 159 -12.32 -0.68 -20.29
CA GLY A 159 -12.68 -2.03 -20.75
C GLY A 159 -11.52 -3.02 -20.59
N VAL A 160 -10.31 -2.65 -21.04
CA VAL A 160 -9.10 -3.47 -20.85
C VAL A 160 -8.79 -3.73 -19.38
N LYS A 161 -8.90 -2.72 -18.52
CA LYS A 161 -8.66 -2.86 -17.07
C LYS A 161 -9.67 -3.81 -16.43
N THR A 162 -10.96 -3.62 -16.70
CA THR A 162 -12.03 -4.47 -16.16
C THR A 162 -11.87 -5.92 -16.60
N GLU A 163 -11.60 -6.18 -17.88
CA GLU A 163 -11.43 -7.56 -18.34
C GLU A 163 -10.13 -8.20 -17.85
N PHE A 164 -9.07 -7.42 -17.62
CA PHE A 164 -7.87 -7.94 -16.97
C PHE A 164 -8.14 -8.36 -15.52
N GLU A 165 -8.93 -7.59 -14.76
CA GLU A 165 -9.38 -7.98 -13.42
C GLU A 165 -10.23 -9.25 -13.46
N ASN A 166 -11.13 -9.39 -14.43
CA ASN A 166 -11.93 -10.59 -14.64
C ASN A 166 -11.06 -11.81 -15.00
N LEU A 167 -10.06 -11.64 -15.85
CA LEU A 167 -9.09 -12.68 -16.18
C LEU A 167 -8.30 -13.12 -14.94
N CYS A 168 -7.84 -12.19 -14.11
CA CYS A 168 -7.13 -12.52 -12.87
C CYS A 168 -8.01 -13.37 -11.94
N LYS A 169 -9.29 -13.02 -11.79
CA LYS A 169 -10.25 -13.82 -11.04
C LYS A 169 -10.43 -15.22 -11.63
N ALA A 170 -10.60 -15.32 -12.95
CA ALA A 170 -10.75 -16.61 -13.62
C ALA A 170 -9.50 -17.51 -13.46
N LEU A 171 -8.30 -16.93 -13.52
CA LEU A 171 -7.05 -17.64 -13.28
C LEU A 171 -6.95 -18.14 -11.83
N ILE A 172 -7.27 -17.30 -10.85
CA ILE A 172 -7.33 -17.69 -9.43
C ILE A 172 -8.29 -18.85 -9.25
N LYS A 173 -9.48 -18.79 -9.87
CA LYS A 173 -10.46 -19.87 -9.83
C LYS A 173 -9.90 -21.17 -10.39
N HIS A 174 -9.31 -21.11 -11.59
CA HIS A 174 -8.77 -22.27 -12.29
C HIS A 174 -7.72 -23.00 -11.44
N TYR A 175 -6.72 -22.28 -10.93
CA TYR A 175 -5.69 -22.88 -10.10
C TYR A 175 -6.21 -23.32 -8.72
N SER A 176 -7.23 -22.63 -8.19
CA SER A 176 -7.89 -23.08 -6.96
C SER A 176 -8.64 -24.40 -7.19
N ASP A 177 -9.30 -24.57 -8.34
CA ASP A 177 -9.95 -25.83 -8.72
C ASP A 177 -8.92 -26.97 -8.87
N GLU A 178 -7.75 -26.67 -9.46
CA GLU A 178 -6.65 -27.63 -9.60
C GLU A 178 -6.08 -28.02 -8.24
N VAL A 179 -5.76 -27.06 -7.37
CA VAL A 179 -5.28 -27.31 -6.00
C VAL A 179 -6.30 -28.11 -5.20
N ASN A 180 -7.59 -27.76 -5.28
CA ASN A 180 -8.66 -28.51 -4.60
C ASN A 180 -8.73 -29.96 -5.11
N THR A 181 -8.57 -30.17 -6.42
CA THR A 181 -8.55 -31.51 -7.02
C THR A 181 -7.36 -32.32 -6.52
N GLN A 182 -6.15 -31.75 -6.57
CA GLN A 182 -4.92 -32.39 -6.10
C GLN A 182 -4.96 -32.69 -4.59
N ALA A 183 -5.45 -31.74 -3.78
CA ALA A 183 -5.63 -31.94 -2.35
C ALA A 183 -6.66 -33.04 -2.04
N THR A 184 -7.72 -33.14 -2.86
CA THR A 184 -8.73 -34.22 -2.73
C THR A 184 -8.13 -35.57 -3.09
N GLN A 185 -7.33 -35.64 -4.16
CA GLN A 185 -6.61 -36.86 -4.55
C GLN A 185 -5.64 -37.30 -3.45
N LEU A 186 -4.83 -36.37 -2.92
CA LEU A 186 -3.89 -36.63 -1.83
C LEU A 186 -4.60 -37.14 -0.56
N LYS A 187 -5.79 -36.61 -0.25
CA LYS A 187 -6.60 -37.05 0.88
C LYS A 187 -7.21 -38.44 0.67
N ASN A 188 -7.65 -38.75 -0.54
CA ASN A 188 -8.38 -39.98 -0.84
C ASN A 188 -7.47 -41.17 -1.12
N ASP A 189 -6.28 -40.92 -1.66
CA ASP A 189 -5.29 -41.95 -1.97
C ASP A 189 -3.88 -41.50 -1.55
N PRO A 190 -3.62 -41.44 -0.24
CA PRO A 190 -2.33 -41.06 0.31
C PRO A 190 -1.34 -42.22 0.15
N THR A 191 -0.97 -42.57 -1.08
CA THR A 191 0.03 -43.61 -1.30
C THR A 191 1.42 -43.04 -1.11
N VAL A 192 2.29 -43.89 -0.56
CA VAL A 192 3.71 -43.64 -0.46
C VAL A 192 4.30 -43.42 -1.85
N GLU A 193 3.82 -44.11 -2.90
CA GLU A 193 4.20 -43.83 -4.29
C GLU A 193 3.88 -42.40 -4.73
N ASN A 194 2.72 -41.83 -4.41
CA ASN A 194 2.39 -40.46 -4.80
C ASN A 194 3.24 -39.41 -4.05
N ALA A 195 3.40 -39.59 -2.74
CA ALA A 195 4.25 -38.72 -1.92
C ALA A 195 5.75 -38.88 -2.26
N ARG A 196 6.19 -40.10 -2.57
CA ARG A 196 7.56 -40.42 -3.00
C ARG A 196 7.83 -39.96 -4.41
N ALA A 197 6.90 -40.09 -5.36
CA ALA A 197 7.04 -39.55 -6.70
C ALA A 197 7.15 -38.02 -6.66
N PHE A 198 6.31 -37.37 -5.86
CA PHE A 198 6.42 -35.92 -5.61
C PHE A 198 7.78 -35.55 -4.99
N LYS A 199 8.23 -36.30 -3.97
CA LYS A 199 9.52 -36.07 -3.28
C LYS A 199 10.74 -36.40 -4.14
N GLU A 200 10.73 -37.48 -4.92
CA GLU A 200 11.83 -37.90 -5.81
C GLU A 200 11.97 -36.95 -6.98
N GLU A 201 10.87 -36.46 -7.56
CA GLU A 201 10.92 -35.39 -8.56
C GLU A 201 11.48 -34.09 -7.96
N TYR A 202 11.11 -33.76 -6.72
CA TYR A 202 11.61 -32.59 -5.99
C TYR A 202 13.10 -32.70 -5.59
N ASP A 203 13.55 -33.87 -5.14
CA ASP A 203 14.93 -34.10 -4.68
C ASP A 203 15.91 -34.27 -5.85
N THR A 204 15.52 -34.98 -6.92
CA THR A 204 16.32 -35.08 -8.17
C THR A 204 16.52 -33.69 -8.80
N PHE A 205 15.59 -32.77 -8.58
CA PHE A 205 15.66 -31.37 -9.01
C PHE A 205 16.64 -30.52 -8.19
N LYS A 206 16.78 -30.80 -6.88
CA LYS A 206 17.62 -30.03 -5.96
C LYS A 206 19.12 -30.28 -6.15
N ASP A 207 19.50 -31.45 -6.67
CA ASP A 207 20.89 -31.91 -6.71
C ASP A 207 21.59 -31.82 -8.09
N VAL A 208 21.02 -31.11 -9.06
CA VAL A 208 21.68 -30.93 -10.38
C VAL A 208 22.79 -29.88 -10.30
N LYS A 209 23.98 -30.29 -9.87
CA LYS A 209 25.20 -29.47 -9.97
C LYS A 209 25.65 -29.38 -11.44
N SER A 210 25.35 -28.26 -12.09
CA SER A 210 25.92 -27.95 -13.40
C SER A 210 27.42 -27.72 -13.26
N THR A 211 28.23 -28.41 -14.06
CA THR A 211 29.69 -28.24 -14.05
C THR A 211 30.08 -27.44 -15.29
N ILE A 212 30.64 -26.25 -15.08
CA ILE A 212 31.19 -25.41 -16.15
C ILE A 212 32.69 -25.64 -16.16
N GLU A 213 33.21 -26.26 -17.22
CA GLU A 213 34.64 -26.45 -17.40
C GLU A 213 35.14 -25.50 -18.48
N ILE A 214 36.09 -24.63 -18.13
CA ILE A 214 36.71 -23.71 -19.09
C ILE A 214 38.03 -24.32 -19.54
N LYS A 215 38.05 -24.86 -20.75
CA LYS A 215 39.24 -25.45 -21.34
C LYS A 215 40.03 -24.39 -22.13
N PRO A 216 41.35 -24.29 -21.94
CA PRO A 216 42.18 -23.46 -22.81
C PRO A 216 42.12 -24.00 -24.25
N GLY A 217 41.86 -23.14 -25.22
CA GLY A 217 41.83 -23.53 -26.64
C GLY A 217 43.23 -23.57 -27.26
N ASP A 218 43.34 -24.24 -28.42
CA ASP A 218 44.61 -24.59 -29.09
C ASP A 218 45.47 -23.40 -29.55
N SER A 219 44.91 -22.19 -29.54
CA SER A 219 45.65 -20.94 -29.71
C SER A 219 45.34 -20.08 -28.50
N GLY A 220 46.33 -19.76 -27.67
CA GLY A 220 46.22 -19.16 -26.32
C GLY A 220 45.42 -17.86 -26.15
N THR A 221 44.67 -17.42 -27.16
CA THR A 221 43.73 -16.30 -27.14
C THR A 221 42.25 -16.73 -27.12
N LYS A 222 41.90 -18.01 -27.31
CA LYS A 222 40.51 -18.51 -27.22
C LYS A 222 40.35 -19.52 -26.08
N LYS A 223 39.31 -19.35 -25.27
CA LYS A 223 38.87 -20.33 -24.26
C LYS A 223 37.57 -20.95 -24.72
N THR A 224 37.47 -22.27 -24.64
CA THR A 224 36.24 -23.02 -24.93
C THR A 224 35.56 -23.31 -23.60
N ILE A 225 34.31 -22.85 -23.44
CA ILE A 225 33.51 -23.16 -22.27
C ILE A 225 32.69 -24.40 -22.62
N GLU A 226 33.00 -25.52 -21.97
CA GLU A 226 32.27 -26.77 -22.14
C GLU A 226 31.36 -26.95 -20.92
N VAL A 227 30.04 -26.98 -21.15
CA VAL A 227 29.06 -27.24 -20.09
C VAL A 227 28.60 -28.69 -20.23
N THR A 228 29.16 -29.55 -19.39
CA THR A 228 28.80 -30.97 -19.33
C THR A 228 27.75 -31.24 -18.26
N ASN A 229 26.96 -32.31 -18.42
CA ASN A 229 25.82 -32.67 -17.57
C ASN A 229 24.67 -31.65 -17.60
N LEU A 230 24.31 -31.19 -18.80
CA LEU A 230 23.00 -30.58 -19.08
C LEU A 230 22.03 -31.68 -19.54
N PRO A 231 21.31 -32.39 -18.65
CA PRO A 231 20.34 -33.38 -19.09
C PRO A 231 19.25 -32.71 -19.94
N HIS A 232 18.99 -33.27 -21.12
CA HIS A 232 17.88 -32.95 -22.04
C HIS A 232 17.96 -31.61 -22.80
N ILE A 233 19.03 -31.38 -23.56
CA ILE A 233 19.11 -30.28 -24.54
C ILE A 233 18.62 -30.65 -25.95
N ASN A 234 18.46 -31.95 -26.26
CA ASN A 234 18.04 -32.40 -27.60
C ASN A 234 16.55 -32.77 -27.74
N ASP A 235 15.74 -32.51 -26.71
CA ASP A 235 14.28 -32.77 -26.73
C ASP A 235 13.51 -31.49 -26.35
N THR A 236 13.65 -30.46 -27.19
CA THR A 236 13.93 -29.10 -26.69
C THR A 236 12.75 -28.25 -26.23
N PHE A 237 11.49 -28.71 -26.26
CA PHE A 237 10.39 -27.84 -25.78
C PHE A 237 9.30 -28.55 -24.97
N LYS A 238 8.81 -29.73 -25.38
CA LYS A 238 7.69 -30.39 -24.68
C LYS A 238 8.02 -30.84 -23.25
N PRO A 239 9.16 -31.49 -22.96
CA PRO A 239 9.50 -31.88 -21.59
C PRO A 239 9.82 -30.68 -20.69
N ARG A 240 10.35 -29.57 -21.26
CA ARG A 240 10.67 -28.33 -20.51
C ARG A 240 9.42 -27.52 -20.17
N GLN A 241 8.45 -27.43 -21.08
CA GLN A 241 7.13 -26.87 -20.78
C GLN A 241 6.38 -27.74 -19.77
N LYS A 242 6.43 -29.06 -19.92
CA LYS A 242 5.82 -29.98 -18.93
C LYS A 242 6.49 -29.84 -17.55
N LYS A 243 7.83 -29.71 -17.47
CA LYS A 243 8.58 -29.42 -16.24
C LYS A 243 8.27 -28.03 -15.67
N PHE A 244 8.17 -27.00 -16.50
CA PHE A 244 7.81 -25.64 -16.05
C PHE A 244 6.39 -25.64 -15.49
N ILE A 245 5.44 -26.28 -16.18
CA ILE A 245 4.04 -26.35 -15.77
C ILE A 245 3.83 -27.22 -14.54
N TRP A 246 4.47 -28.40 -14.45
CA TRP A 246 4.27 -29.32 -13.31
C TRP A 246 5.10 -28.98 -12.07
N ILE A 247 6.19 -28.23 -12.19
CA ILE A 247 7.09 -27.94 -11.04
C ILE A 247 7.00 -26.48 -10.65
N ILE A 248 7.16 -25.56 -11.60
CA ILE A 248 7.21 -24.13 -11.28
C ILE A 248 5.83 -23.61 -10.93
N ILE A 249 4.75 -24.18 -11.48
CA ILE A 249 3.40 -23.66 -11.24
C ILE A 249 2.84 -24.18 -9.95
N PRO A 250 2.90 -25.48 -9.62
CA PRO A 250 2.66 -25.93 -8.26
C PRO A 250 3.61 -25.25 -7.29
N SER A 251 4.90 -25.07 -7.56
CA SER A 251 5.80 -24.37 -6.63
C SER A 251 5.45 -22.89 -6.46
N ILE A 252 5.15 -22.14 -7.54
CA ILE A 252 4.73 -20.74 -7.49
C ILE A 252 3.35 -20.65 -6.84
N LEU A 253 2.41 -21.53 -7.17
CA LEU A 253 1.10 -21.62 -6.54
C LEU A 253 1.20 -22.07 -5.09
N THR A 254 2.16 -22.90 -4.69
CA THR A 254 2.37 -23.35 -3.30
C THR A 254 3.15 -22.30 -2.53
N GLN A 255 4.02 -21.52 -3.17
CA GLN A 255 4.64 -20.34 -2.58
C GLN A 255 3.64 -19.20 -2.48
N TRP A 256 2.77 -19.01 -3.47
CA TRP A 256 1.65 -18.07 -3.46
C TRP A 256 0.57 -18.53 -2.50
N LEU A 257 0.25 -19.82 -2.41
CA LEU A 257 -0.66 -20.38 -1.42
C LEU A 257 -0.01 -20.34 -0.06
N ASN A 258 1.28 -20.59 0.13
CA ASN A 258 1.91 -20.41 1.44
C ASN A 258 1.94 -18.94 1.83
N PHE A 259 2.21 -18.04 0.88
CA PHE A 259 2.14 -16.61 1.10
C PHE A 259 0.71 -16.14 1.40
N LEU A 260 -0.28 -16.60 0.63
CA LEU A 260 -1.71 -16.34 0.84
C LEU A 260 -2.16 -16.99 2.14
N THR A 261 -1.90 -18.26 2.41
CA THR A 261 -2.22 -18.95 3.68
C THR A 261 -1.57 -18.23 4.85
N TYR A 262 -0.30 -17.84 4.76
CA TYR A 262 0.37 -17.09 5.83
C TYR A 262 -0.28 -15.71 5.99
N LYS A 263 -0.55 -15.00 4.90
CA LYS A 263 -1.25 -13.70 4.91
C LYS A 263 -2.72 -13.82 5.36
N LEU A 264 -3.41 -14.91 5.05
CA LEU A 264 -4.85 -15.13 5.26
C LEU A 264 -5.12 -15.82 6.60
N ALA A 265 -4.19 -16.60 7.14
CA ALA A 265 -4.33 -17.26 8.44
C ALA A 265 -3.74 -16.41 9.58
N VAL A 266 -2.57 -15.79 9.36
CA VAL A 266 -1.87 -15.02 10.42
C VAL A 266 -2.49 -13.63 10.61
N TYR A 267 -2.88 -12.94 9.52
CA TYR A 267 -3.42 -11.58 9.68
C TYR A 267 -4.74 -11.55 10.44
N PRO A 268 -5.74 -12.42 10.18
CA PRO A 268 -6.95 -12.45 10.98
C PRO A 268 -6.69 -12.66 12.47
N GLN A 269 -5.79 -13.57 12.84
CA GLN A 269 -5.50 -13.82 14.26
C GLN A 269 -4.83 -12.63 14.92
N LYS A 270 -3.84 -12.00 14.26
CA LYS A 270 -3.19 -10.80 14.77
C LYS A 270 -4.17 -9.63 14.89
N LEU A 271 -4.99 -9.41 13.87
CA LEU A 271 -6.02 -8.38 13.84
C LEU A 271 -7.03 -8.57 14.98
N LYS A 272 -7.42 -9.81 15.28
CA LYS A 272 -8.31 -10.15 16.40
C LYS A 272 -7.68 -9.88 17.76
N ALA A 273 -6.42 -10.28 17.94
CA ALA A 273 -5.69 -10.02 19.18
C ALA A 273 -5.55 -8.51 19.44
N GLU A 274 -5.19 -7.73 18.42
CA GLU A 274 -5.09 -6.28 18.50
C GLU A 274 -6.47 -5.63 18.74
N ALA A 275 -7.53 -6.16 18.13
CA ALA A 275 -8.89 -5.66 18.32
C ALA A 275 -9.35 -5.74 19.79
N ASN A 276 -8.97 -6.79 20.53
CA ASN A 276 -9.26 -6.88 21.97
C ASN A 276 -8.53 -5.79 22.77
N GLY A 277 -7.24 -5.59 22.50
CA GLY A 277 -6.45 -4.55 23.15
C GLY A 277 -6.99 -3.14 22.88
N LEU A 278 -7.43 -2.89 21.65
CA LEU A 278 -8.06 -1.62 21.26
C LEU A 278 -9.45 -1.45 21.88
N SER A 279 -10.24 -2.53 21.97
CA SER A 279 -11.59 -2.48 22.56
C SER A 279 -11.54 -2.06 24.02
N GLY A 280 -10.58 -2.58 24.80
CA GLY A 280 -10.35 -2.15 26.19
C GLY A 280 -10.01 -0.66 26.33
N LYS A 281 -9.16 -0.14 25.44
CA LYS A 281 -8.78 1.28 25.42
C LYS A 281 -9.94 2.19 25.00
N ALA A 282 -10.72 1.78 24.00
CA ALA A 282 -11.95 2.48 23.61
C ALA A 282 -12.97 2.52 24.76
N GLY A 283 -13.12 1.42 25.50
CA GLY A 283 -13.92 1.37 26.72
C GLY A 283 -13.44 2.37 27.78
N THR A 284 -12.13 2.44 28.01
CA THR A 284 -11.53 3.39 28.96
C THR A 284 -11.81 4.84 28.55
N LEU A 285 -11.64 5.17 27.26
CA LEU A 285 -11.97 6.50 26.73
C LEU A 285 -13.44 6.87 26.96
N SER A 286 -14.36 5.93 26.73
CA SER A 286 -15.79 6.14 26.99
C SER A 286 -16.06 6.45 28.47
N THR A 287 -15.49 5.66 29.39
CA THR A 287 -15.63 5.90 30.84
C THR A 287 -15.08 7.26 31.27
N ARG A 288 -13.89 7.65 30.79
CA ARG A 288 -13.32 8.96 31.10
C ARG A 288 -14.16 10.10 30.53
N SER A 289 -14.71 9.93 29.34
CA SER A 289 -15.60 10.92 28.71
C SER A 289 -16.90 11.10 29.49
N SER A 290 -17.48 10.02 30.03
CA SER A 290 -18.64 10.10 30.93
C SER A 290 -18.34 10.80 32.26
N THR A 291 -17.12 10.66 32.79
CA THR A 291 -16.69 11.40 33.98
C THR A 291 -16.60 12.89 33.69
N LEU A 292 -16.02 13.27 32.54
CA LEU A 292 -15.96 14.66 32.09
C LEU A 292 -17.37 15.26 31.89
N GLU A 293 -18.26 14.51 31.23
CA GLU A 293 -19.67 14.88 31.05
C GLU A 293 -20.35 15.21 32.39
N THR A 294 -20.16 14.38 33.41
CA THR A 294 -20.71 14.63 34.75
C THR A 294 -20.12 15.89 35.39
N ALA A 295 -18.80 16.08 35.27
CA ALA A 295 -18.09 17.22 35.86
C ALA A 295 -18.45 18.57 35.22
N LEU A 296 -18.98 18.57 34.00
CA LEU A 296 -19.45 19.76 33.27
C LEU A 296 -20.75 20.35 33.84
N GLY A 297 -21.44 19.64 34.74
CA GLY A 297 -22.54 20.18 35.53
C GLY A 297 -23.76 20.60 34.69
N SER A 298 -24.03 21.90 34.64
CA SER A 298 -25.17 22.49 33.90
C SER A 298 -24.82 23.01 32.51
N ASN A 299 -23.57 22.87 32.04
CA ASN A 299 -23.21 23.28 30.68
C ASN A 299 -23.61 22.20 29.66
N GLU A 300 -24.84 22.28 29.18
CA GLU A 300 -25.41 21.28 28.26
C GLU A 300 -24.67 21.18 26.91
N ALA A 301 -24.12 22.29 26.40
CA ALA A 301 -23.35 22.28 25.15
C ALA A 301 -22.07 21.45 25.29
N ALA A 302 -21.28 21.69 26.33
CA ALA A 302 -20.06 20.94 26.60
C ALA A 302 -20.37 19.47 26.96
N LYS A 303 -21.46 19.22 27.70
CA LYS A 303 -21.92 17.86 28.02
C LYS A 303 -22.22 17.06 26.77
N LYS A 304 -22.92 17.66 25.81
CA LYS A 304 -23.23 17.01 24.53
C LYS A 304 -21.96 16.62 23.75
N LEU A 305 -20.88 17.41 23.83
CA LEU A 305 -19.60 17.05 23.21
C LEU A 305 -18.94 15.87 23.91
N ALA A 306 -18.89 15.88 25.25
CA ALA A 306 -18.34 14.77 26.04
C ALA A 306 -19.16 13.48 25.87
N GLU A 307 -20.49 13.60 25.78
CA GLU A 307 -21.41 12.51 25.46
C GLU A 307 -21.16 11.98 24.03
N GLY A 308 -21.00 12.83 23.03
CA GLY A 308 -20.66 12.42 21.67
C GLY A 308 -19.36 11.60 21.61
N LEU A 309 -18.34 11.99 22.38
CA LEU A 309 -17.10 11.22 22.50
C LEU A 309 -17.31 9.89 23.23
N LYS A 310 -18.07 9.90 24.33
CA LYS A 310 -18.46 8.69 25.09
C LYS A 310 -19.12 7.66 24.17
N GLU A 311 -20.10 8.09 23.38
CA GLU A 311 -20.88 7.26 22.45
C GLU A 311 -20.06 6.74 21.26
N ALA A 312 -19.22 7.61 20.67
CA ALA A 312 -18.34 7.19 19.59
C ALA A 312 -17.36 6.10 20.08
N ALA A 313 -16.84 6.25 21.30
CA ALA A 313 -15.89 5.30 21.89
C ALA A 313 -16.55 3.98 22.34
N SER A 314 -17.77 4.02 22.87
CA SER A 314 -18.53 2.83 23.28
C SER A 314 -20.04 3.10 23.26
N ASN A 315 -20.82 2.11 22.79
CA ASN A 315 -22.29 2.03 22.79
C ASN A 315 -23.00 3.39 22.64
N SER A 316 -23.28 3.77 21.40
CA SER A 316 -24.20 4.88 21.14
C SER A 316 -25.65 4.40 21.24
N VAL A 317 -26.54 5.28 21.68
CA VAL A 317 -28.00 5.10 21.52
C VAL A 317 -28.43 4.96 20.06
N SER A 318 -27.58 5.39 19.11
CA SER A 318 -27.84 5.35 17.66
C SER A 318 -27.09 4.24 16.90
N GLY A 319 -26.30 3.39 17.59
CA GLY A 319 -25.54 2.32 16.94
C GLY A 319 -24.34 1.82 17.75
N LYS A 320 -23.59 0.86 17.19
CA LYS A 320 -22.38 0.33 17.83
C LYS A 320 -21.28 1.40 17.90
N GLY A 321 -20.66 1.58 19.07
CA GLY A 321 -19.46 2.40 19.23
C GLY A 321 -18.19 1.62 18.82
N LEU A 322 -17.03 2.27 18.92
CA LEU A 322 -15.75 1.67 18.51
C LEU A 322 -15.45 0.37 19.29
N LYS A 323 -15.68 0.38 20.60
CA LYS A 323 -15.51 -0.79 21.47
C LYS A 323 -16.27 -2.01 20.95
N GLU A 324 -17.53 -1.84 20.57
CA GLU A 324 -18.41 -2.92 20.13
C GLU A 324 -18.05 -3.40 18.73
N LEU A 325 -17.67 -2.50 17.82
CA LEU A 325 -17.20 -2.87 16.48
C LEU A 325 -15.88 -3.64 16.54
N LEU A 326 -14.97 -3.29 17.45
CA LEU A 326 -13.75 -4.05 17.71
C LEU A 326 -14.08 -5.43 18.30
N GLY A 327 -15.10 -5.52 19.16
CA GLY A 327 -15.62 -6.80 19.65
C GLY A 327 -16.22 -7.67 18.53
N ASP A 328 -16.97 -7.07 17.61
CA ASP A 328 -17.47 -7.73 16.40
C ASP A 328 -16.32 -8.23 15.52
N LEU A 329 -15.29 -7.40 15.30
CA LEU A 329 -14.11 -7.74 14.51
C LEU A 329 -13.35 -8.93 15.13
N ASN A 330 -13.18 -8.93 16.46
CA ASN A 330 -12.55 -10.03 17.17
C ASN A 330 -13.31 -11.36 16.97
N LYS A 331 -14.65 -11.29 16.91
CA LYS A 331 -15.53 -12.46 16.72
C LYS A 331 -15.71 -12.85 15.25
N ALA A 332 -15.36 -11.99 14.29
CA ALA A 332 -15.61 -12.24 12.88
C ALA A 332 -14.85 -13.47 12.37
N SER A 333 -15.48 -14.28 11.54
CA SER A 333 -14.88 -15.44 10.86
C SER A 333 -15.09 -15.33 9.35
N GLY A 334 -14.13 -15.85 8.59
CA GLY A 334 -14.08 -15.67 7.14
C GLY A 334 -13.55 -14.29 6.73
N ILE A 335 -12.76 -14.25 5.66
CA ILE A 335 -12.06 -13.02 5.26
C ILE A 335 -13.00 -11.87 4.91
N THR A 336 -14.11 -12.16 4.22
CA THR A 336 -15.08 -11.14 3.80
C THR A 336 -15.68 -10.42 5.01
N ASN A 337 -16.12 -11.18 6.01
CA ASN A 337 -16.69 -10.63 7.23
C ASN A 337 -15.64 -9.82 8.02
N ILE A 338 -14.42 -10.35 8.17
CA ILE A 338 -13.32 -9.63 8.84
C ILE A 338 -13.05 -8.28 8.17
N HIS A 339 -12.97 -8.26 6.84
CA HIS A 339 -12.74 -7.05 6.07
C HIS A 339 -13.86 -6.02 6.23
N ASP A 340 -15.12 -6.46 6.15
CA ASP A 340 -16.27 -5.57 6.29
C ASP A 340 -16.35 -4.98 7.71
N LYS A 341 -16.06 -5.80 8.74
CA LYS A 341 -15.97 -5.32 10.13
C LYS A 341 -14.79 -4.38 10.33
N ALA A 342 -13.64 -4.62 9.71
CA ALA A 342 -12.47 -3.74 9.80
C ALA A 342 -12.75 -2.36 9.19
N LYS A 343 -13.50 -2.29 8.08
CA LYS A 343 -13.96 -1.01 7.50
C LYS A 343 -14.83 -0.22 8.46
N LEU A 344 -15.77 -0.89 9.14
CA LEU A 344 -16.64 -0.25 10.14
C LEU A 344 -15.82 0.26 11.33
N VAL A 345 -14.85 -0.53 11.82
CA VAL A 345 -13.93 -0.12 12.88
C VAL A 345 -13.16 1.13 12.49
N LEU A 346 -12.61 1.18 11.27
CA LEU A 346 -11.86 2.34 10.78
C LEU A 346 -12.75 3.60 10.68
N ALA A 347 -13.95 3.47 10.12
CA ALA A 347 -14.90 4.57 10.03
C ALA A 347 -15.24 5.12 11.42
N LYS A 348 -15.57 4.24 12.38
CA LYS A 348 -15.91 4.63 13.74
C LYS A 348 -14.71 5.19 14.51
N TYR A 349 -13.50 4.71 14.27
CA TYR A 349 -12.29 5.30 14.84
C TYR A 349 -12.13 6.77 14.43
N ASN A 350 -12.38 7.10 13.17
CA ASN A 350 -12.35 8.50 12.71
C ASN A 350 -13.42 9.35 13.39
N GLU A 351 -14.62 8.80 13.65
CA GLU A 351 -15.65 9.49 14.45
C GLU A 351 -15.16 9.78 15.87
N VAL A 352 -14.48 8.84 16.53
CA VAL A 352 -13.87 9.04 17.87
C VAL A 352 -12.84 10.17 17.83
N VAL A 353 -11.97 10.21 16.81
CA VAL A 353 -10.99 11.29 16.63
C VAL A 353 -11.67 12.65 16.49
N ASN A 354 -12.72 12.73 15.67
CA ASN A 354 -13.46 13.98 15.47
C ASN A 354 -14.17 14.42 16.75
N ALA A 355 -14.83 13.50 17.46
CA ALA A 355 -15.49 13.79 18.73
C ALA A 355 -14.51 14.28 19.79
N TYR A 356 -13.32 13.67 19.87
CA TYR A 356 -12.26 14.12 20.78
C TYR A 356 -11.78 15.52 20.43
N ASN A 357 -11.56 15.82 19.15
CA ASN A 357 -11.15 17.16 18.71
C ASN A 357 -12.21 18.22 19.05
N SER A 358 -13.50 17.89 18.96
CA SER A 358 -14.57 18.78 19.40
C SER A 358 -14.53 19.05 20.90
N VAL A 359 -14.34 18.03 21.74
CA VAL A 359 -14.17 18.20 23.20
C VAL A 359 -12.92 19.02 23.52
N LYS A 360 -11.80 18.77 22.82
CA LYS A 360 -10.54 19.50 22.97
C LYS A 360 -10.66 20.98 22.59
N GLY A 361 -11.51 21.31 21.62
CA GLY A 361 -11.76 22.68 21.18
C GLY A 361 -12.69 23.48 22.11
N ASP A 362 -13.40 22.83 23.03
CA ASP A 362 -14.34 23.48 23.95
C ASP A 362 -13.63 23.99 25.22
N THR A 363 -13.76 25.29 25.49
CA THR A 363 -13.09 25.94 26.63
C THR A 363 -13.67 25.53 27.98
N THR A 364 -14.95 25.13 28.03
CA THR A 364 -15.57 24.67 29.28
C THR A 364 -15.07 23.28 29.64
N ALA A 365 -15.04 22.37 28.66
CA ALA A 365 -14.50 21.03 28.80
C ALA A 365 -13.02 21.05 29.20
N THR A 366 -12.21 21.85 28.50
CA THR A 366 -10.78 22.00 28.84
C THR A 366 -10.55 22.73 30.17
N GLY A 367 -11.50 23.57 30.61
CA GLY A 367 -11.51 24.17 31.94
C GLY A 367 -11.68 23.16 33.08
N LYS A 368 -12.18 21.94 32.81
CA LYS A 368 -12.20 20.81 33.74
C LYS A 368 -10.89 20.04 33.65
N ALA A 369 -9.81 20.70 34.08
CA ALA A 369 -8.43 20.30 33.80
C ALA A 369 -8.12 18.83 34.19
N VAL A 370 -8.60 18.37 35.35
CA VAL A 370 -8.34 17.01 35.84
C VAL A 370 -9.04 15.98 34.96
N GLU A 371 -10.35 16.13 34.75
CA GLU A 371 -11.16 15.20 33.98
C GLU A 371 -10.74 15.19 32.51
N PHE A 372 -10.52 16.36 31.92
CA PHE A 372 -10.05 16.48 30.55
C PHE A 372 -8.66 15.85 30.34
N ALA A 373 -7.73 16.00 31.30
CA ALA A 373 -6.44 15.33 31.23
C ALA A 373 -6.57 13.81 31.18
N THR A 374 -7.53 13.23 31.92
CA THR A 374 -7.79 11.78 31.85
C THR A 374 -8.37 11.35 30.50
N VAL A 375 -9.25 12.16 29.90
CA VAL A 375 -9.79 11.92 28.54
C VAL A 375 -8.67 11.99 27.51
N LYS A 376 -7.83 13.02 27.54
CA LYS A 376 -6.67 13.19 26.67
C LYS A 376 -5.71 12.01 26.78
N SER A 377 -5.39 11.56 28.00
CA SER A 377 -4.53 10.39 28.22
C SER A 377 -5.14 9.11 27.63
N ALA A 378 -6.43 8.84 27.88
CA ALA A 378 -7.11 7.67 27.34
C ALA A 378 -7.19 7.69 25.80
N PHE A 379 -7.45 8.86 25.20
CA PHE A 379 -7.45 9.04 23.76
C PHE A 379 -6.06 8.79 23.17
N ASN A 380 -5.01 9.36 23.77
CA ASN A 380 -3.63 9.14 23.33
C ASN A 380 -3.24 7.66 23.42
N GLN A 381 -3.65 6.93 24.47
CA GLN A 381 -3.40 5.49 24.56
C GLN A 381 -4.13 4.70 23.46
N LEU A 382 -5.38 5.07 23.16
CA LEU A 382 -6.13 4.47 22.05
C LEU A 382 -5.45 4.76 20.71
N GLN A 383 -5.04 6.00 20.46
CA GLN A 383 -4.32 6.42 19.26
C GLN A 383 -2.98 5.70 19.13
N LYS A 384 -2.19 5.68 20.21
CA LYS A 384 -0.93 4.95 20.30
C LYS A 384 -1.13 3.49 19.90
N ALA A 385 -2.10 2.80 20.48
CA ALA A 385 -2.36 1.40 20.14
C ALA A 385 -2.90 1.18 18.73
N ALA A 386 -3.57 2.17 18.13
CA ALA A 386 -4.13 2.08 16.77
C ALA A 386 -3.06 2.34 15.69
N TYR A 387 -2.06 3.17 15.98
CA TYR A 387 -1.01 3.57 15.04
C TYR A 387 0.35 2.92 15.31
N GLU A 388 0.60 2.47 16.54
CA GLU A 388 1.81 1.81 16.97
C GLU A 388 1.44 0.41 17.43
N GLY A 389 1.74 -0.60 16.59
CA GLY A 389 2.05 -1.91 17.14
C GLY A 389 3.18 -1.73 18.16
N THR A 390 2.80 -1.69 19.44
CA THR A 390 3.62 -1.61 20.66
C THR A 390 5.06 -1.11 20.48
N ILE A 391 5.25 0.21 20.57
CA ILE A 391 6.55 0.81 20.89
C ILE A 391 6.40 1.54 22.24
N ASP A 392 6.80 0.88 23.33
CA ASP A 392 6.85 1.51 24.65
C ASP A 392 8.17 2.28 24.92
N ASP A 393 8.05 3.19 25.89
CA ASP A 393 8.75 4.44 26.25
C ASP A 393 10.20 4.26 26.82
N PRO A 394 10.80 5.24 27.56
CA PRO A 394 11.56 6.44 27.17
C PRO A 394 13.10 6.29 27.33
N SER A 395 13.89 7.04 26.56
CA SER A 395 15.13 7.69 27.06
C SER A 395 15.74 8.64 26.03
N GLU A 396 16.16 9.80 26.53
CA GLU A 396 16.79 10.90 25.81
C GLU A 396 18.18 10.49 25.29
N GLY A 397 18.29 10.36 23.96
CA GLY A 397 19.58 10.37 23.26
C GLY A 397 19.66 11.66 22.44
N LYS A 398 20.43 12.65 22.92
CA LYS A 398 20.75 13.85 22.15
C LYS A 398 21.55 13.43 20.91
N ALA A 399 20.93 13.51 19.73
CA ALA A 399 21.61 13.29 18.45
C ALA A 399 22.09 14.64 17.87
N ASP A 400 23.19 14.60 17.13
CA ASP A 400 23.90 15.74 16.55
C ASP A 400 23.26 16.23 15.24
N ASP A 401 23.19 17.54 15.03
CA ASP A 401 21.85 18.07 14.78
C ASP A 401 21.68 19.25 13.81
N LYS A 402 22.29 19.14 12.63
CA LYS A 402 22.31 20.26 11.66
C LYS A 402 21.48 20.06 10.39
N ARG A 403 20.68 18.98 10.25
CA ARG A 403 20.17 18.56 8.92
C ARG A 403 18.68 18.29 8.79
N TYR A 404 17.91 18.33 9.88
CA TYR A 404 16.45 18.39 9.79
C TYR A 404 15.94 19.69 9.16
N ASN A 405 16.79 20.73 9.11
CA ASN A 405 16.46 22.04 8.59
C ASN A 405 15.97 21.99 7.13
N GLY A 406 16.54 21.13 6.26
CA GLY A 406 16.12 21.08 4.85
C GLY A 406 14.71 20.54 4.65
N LYS A 407 14.34 19.45 5.35
CA LYS A 407 12.99 18.87 5.26
C LYS A 407 11.96 19.65 6.08
N ALA A 408 12.37 20.24 7.19
CA ALA A 408 11.53 21.16 7.94
C ALA A 408 11.23 22.43 7.11
N GLU A 409 12.20 22.95 6.35
CA GLU A 409 12.00 24.05 5.39
C GLU A 409 11.02 23.66 4.29
N GLU A 410 11.18 22.48 3.72
CA GLU A 410 10.29 21.96 2.68
C GLU A 410 8.86 21.79 3.23
N LEU A 411 8.72 21.22 4.42
CA LEU A 411 7.43 21.06 5.10
C LEU A 411 6.78 22.42 5.39
N LYS A 412 7.56 23.39 5.88
CA LYS A 412 7.13 24.79 6.10
C LYS A 412 6.62 25.41 4.79
N THR A 413 7.37 25.24 3.70
CA THR A 413 7.02 25.75 2.37
C THR A 413 5.74 25.10 1.84
N LYS A 414 5.60 23.78 1.98
CA LYS A 414 4.37 23.08 1.58
C LYS A 414 3.17 23.46 2.45
N ALA A 415 3.37 23.74 3.75
CA ALA A 415 2.30 24.21 4.63
C ALA A 415 1.81 25.60 4.20
N GLN A 416 2.73 26.48 3.79
CA GLN A 416 2.39 27.77 3.18
C GLN A 416 1.56 27.60 1.90
N LEU A 417 1.98 26.72 0.98
CA LEU A 417 1.24 26.48 -0.27
C LEU A 417 -0.17 25.95 -0.01
N LEU A 418 -0.32 25.05 0.98
CA LEU A 418 -1.64 24.55 1.39
C LEU A 418 -2.51 25.66 1.99
N HIS A 419 -1.93 26.52 2.83
CA HIS A 419 -2.61 27.71 3.34
C HIS A 419 -3.13 28.58 2.19
N ASP A 420 -2.27 28.90 1.21
CA ASP A 420 -2.64 29.80 0.10
C ASP A 420 -3.72 29.19 -0.79
N ALA A 421 -3.63 27.89 -1.09
CA ALA A 421 -4.66 27.17 -1.83
C ALA A 421 -6.00 27.14 -1.08
N ALA A 422 -5.98 26.86 0.22
CA ALA A 422 -7.19 26.85 1.05
C ALA A 422 -7.79 28.27 1.18
N ASN A 423 -6.96 29.30 1.29
CA ASN A 423 -7.38 30.70 1.29
C ASN A 423 -8.07 31.10 -0.01
N ALA A 424 -7.60 30.59 -1.17
CA ALA A 424 -8.23 30.86 -2.45
C ALA A 424 -9.68 30.34 -2.52
N ILE A 425 -9.97 29.19 -1.92
CA ILE A 425 -11.35 28.69 -1.75
C ILE A 425 -12.12 29.60 -0.79
N PHE A 426 -11.54 29.91 0.38
CA PHE A 426 -12.18 30.73 1.41
C PHE A 426 -12.65 32.10 0.87
N GLU A 427 -11.79 32.78 0.10
CA GLU A 427 -12.10 34.09 -0.50
C GLU A 427 -13.10 34.00 -1.67
N ALA A 428 -13.09 32.90 -2.42
CA ALA A 428 -14.03 32.66 -3.52
C ALA A 428 -15.42 32.19 -3.03
N ALA A 429 -15.50 31.64 -1.82
CA ALA A 429 -16.71 31.12 -1.21
C ALA A 429 -17.52 32.20 -0.47
N LYS A 430 -17.71 33.37 -1.11
CA LYS A 430 -18.60 34.43 -0.60
C LYS A 430 -20.06 34.00 -0.65
N ASP A 431 -20.92 34.67 0.12
CA ASP A 431 -22.34 34.34 0.18
C ASP A 431 -22.97 34.37 -1.23
N GLY A 432 -23.67 33.29 -1.57
CA GLY A 432 -24.25 33.09 -2.91
C GLY A 432 -23.29 32.48 -3.94
N SER A 433 -22.02 32.24 -3.59
CA SER A 433 -21.09 31.50 -4.43
C SER A 433 -21.43 30.01 -4.43
N PRO A 434 -21.24 29.30 -5.55
CA PRO A 434 -21.32 27.84 -5.58
C PRO A 434 -20.34 27.14 -4.62
N LEU A 435 -19.32 27.84 -4.11
CA LEU A 435 -18.36 27.33 -3.13
C LEU A 435 -18.75 27.61 -1.67
N THR A 436 -19.92 28.21 -1.38
CA THR A 436 -20.31 28.68 -0.03
C THR A 436 -20.13 27.60 1.05
N GLU A 437 -20.51 26.35 0.76
CA GLU A 437 -20.39 25.21 1.70
C GLU A 437 -18.94 24.82 2.03
N LEU A 438 -17.99 25.21 1.18
CA LEU A 438 -16.56 24.96 1.39
C LEU A 438 -15.89 26.07 2.21
N ARG A 439 -16.55 27.22 2.43
CA ARG A 439 -15.92 28.39 3.06
C ARG A 439 -15.35 28.06 4.44
N THR A 440 -16.20 27.61 5.36
CA THR A 440 -15.81 27.30 6.74
C THR A 440 -14.71 26.24 6.82
N PRO A 441 -14.84 25.04 6.19
CA PRO A 441 -13.78 24.03 6.26
C PRO A 441 -12.50 24.46 5.55
N ALA A 442 -12.56 25.25 4.47
CA ALA A 442 -11.36 25.81 3.85
C ALA A 442 -10.66 26.81 4.79
N GLY A 443 -11.42 27.61 5.54
CA GLY A 443 -10.89 28.48 6.59
C GLY A 443 -10.18 27.70 7.70
N GLN A 444 -10.77 26.58 8.15
CA GLN A 444 -10.14 25.69 9.14
C GLN A 444 -8.83 25.10 8.63
N LEU A 445 -8.82 24.61 7.37
CA LEU A 445 -7.62 24.04 6.76
C LEU A 445 -6.52 25.09 6.61
N LYS A 446 -6.89 26.29 6.17
CA LYS A 446 -5.98 27.43 6.06
C LYS A 446 -5.30 27.71 7.39
N GLU A 447 -6.07 27.92 8.46
CA GLU A 447 -5.52 28.27 9.78
C GLU A 447 -4.70 27.12 10.38
N ALA A 448 -5.09 25.86 10.18
CA ALA A 448 -4.31 24.72 10.62
C ALA A 448 -2.96 24.60 9.90
N ALA A 449 -2.92 24.94 8.60
CA ALA A 449 -1.70 24.93 7.80
C ALA A 449 -0.77 26.10 8.18
N LYS A 450 -1.33 27.30 8.29
CA LYS A 450 -0.64 28.51 8.77
C LYS A 450 -1.65 29.50 9.35
N SER A 451 -1.52 29.87 10.62
CA SER A 451 -2.41 30.84 11.23
C SER A 451 -1.93 32.26 11.00
N SER A 452 -2.90 33.17 10.84
CA SER A 452 -2.66 34.62 10.86
C SER A 452 -2.17 35.14 12.22
N SER A 453 -2.49 34.42 13.31
CA SER A 453 -2.08 34.76 14.69
C SER A 453 -0.67 34.29 15.05
N GLY A 454 -0.09 33.38 14.25
CA GLY A 454 1.34 33.11 14.22
C GLY A 454 1.92 32.15 15.26
N GLN A 455 1.14 31.38 16.02
CA GLN A 455 1.72 30.51 17.07
C GLN A 455 1.25 29.05 17.14
N ASP A 456 0.16 28.64 16.49
CA ASP A 456 -0.44 27.31 16.75
C ASP A 456 -0.71 26.45 15.50
N ASP A 457 0.14 26.54 14.48
CA ASP A 457 -0.05 25.91 13.17
C ASP A 457 1.18 25.12 12.68
N LEU A 458 0.98 24.34 11.60
CA LEU A 458 2.03 23.48 11.05
C LEU A 458 3.23 24.25 10.50
N TYR A 459 3.00 25.39 9.85
CA TYR A 459 4.07 26.24 9.32
C TYR A 459 5.03 26.67 10.45
N ASN A 460 4.48 27.16 11.56
CA ASN A 460 5.27 27.64 12.69
C ASN A 460 5.95 26.49 13.46
N ALA A 461 5.30 25.32 13.60
CA ALA A 461 5.94 24.13 14.16
C ALA A 461 7.11 23.65 13.28
N ALA A 462 6.94 23.63 11.96
CA ALA A 462 8.00 23.27 11.01
C ALA A 462 9.16 24.29 11.07
N LYS A 463 8.86 25.59 11.17
CA LYS A 463 9.86 26.66 11.36
C LYS A 463 10.61 26.53 12.70
N ALA A 464 9.92 26.16 13.78
CA ALA A 464 10.53 25.92 15.07
C ALA A 464 11.49 24.72 15.03
N LEU A 465 11.10 23.66 14.32
CA LEU A 465 11.93 22.49 14.07
C LEU A 465 13.16 22.85 13.23
N GLU A 466 13.00 23.67 12.19
CA GLU A 466 14.08 24.17 11.31
C GLU A 466 15.13 25.00 12.07
N SER A 467 14.68 25.89 12.96
CA SER A 467 15.56 26.79 13.72
C SER A 467 16.28 26.12 14.90
N GLY A 468 16.00 24.83 15.15
CA GLY A 468 16.34 24.19 16.40
C GLY A 468 17.82 24.04 16.68
N GLY A 469 18.67 23.87 15.67
CA GLY A 469 20.09 23.52 15.85
C GLY A 469 20.31 22.19 16.57
N SER A 470 19.29 21.71 17.30
CA SER A 470 18.91 20.34 17.51
C SER A 470 17.41 20.00 17.33
N VAL A 471 17.06 18.85 16.74
CA VAL A 471 15.77 18.14 16.83
C VAL A 471 15.53 17.76 18.26
N ASP A 472 14.98 18.75 18.92
CA ASP A 472 14.16 18.60 20.09
C ASP A 472 12.97 17.70 19.73
N GLU A 473 12.88 16.55 20.40
CA GLU A 473 11.77 15.62 20.27
C GLU A 473 10.42 16.30 20.53
N HIS A 474 10.38 17.33 21.39
CA HIS A 474 9.17 18.13 21.59
C HIS A 474 8.75 18.87 20.32
N LYS A 475 9.70 19.41 19.55
CA LYS A 475 9.40 20.10 18.28
C LYS A 475 8.93 19.15 17.20
N ALA A 476 9.53 17.96 17.13
CA ALA A 476 9.07 16.91 16.22
C ALA A 476 7.64 16.46 16.58
N ASN A 477 7.36 16.27 17.88
CA ASN A 477 6.02 15.94 18.37
C ASN A 477 5.01 17.06 18.11
N ASP A 478 5.42 18.32 18.18
CA ASP A 478 4.57 19.45 17.83
C ASP A 478 4.23 19.43 16.33
N VAL A 479 5.22 19.24 15.45
CA VAL A 479 4.99 19.06 14.00
C VAL A 479 4.00 17.93 13.72
N ILE A 480 4.12 16.80 14.42
CA ILE A 480 3.17 15.67 14.32
C ILE A 480 1.75 16.11 14.70
N ALA A 481 1.59 16.75 15.85
CA ALA A 481 0.29 17.20 16.34
C ALA A 481 -0.35 18.23 15.40
N LYS A 482 0.44 19.16 14.84
CA LYS A 482 -0.02 20.15 13.86
C LYS A 482 -0.39 19.54 12.53
N PHE A 483 0.38 18.55 12.06
CA PHE A 483 0.03 17.84 10.84
C PHE A 483 -1.29 17.07 10.99
N ASP A 484 -1.54 16.46 12.16
CA ASP A 484 -2.82 15.80 12.44
C ASP A 484 -4.00 16.78 12.42
N ALA A 485 -3.81 18.02 12.91
CA ALA A 485 -4.81 19.07 12.79
C ALA A 485 -5.08 19.44 11.31
N VAL A 486 -4.03 19.58 10.49
CA VAL A 486 -4.15 19.81 9.04
C VAL A 486 -4.90 18.65 8.37
N LYS A 487 -4.55 17.40 8.68
CA LYS A 487 -5.22 16.20 8.16
C LYS A 487 -6.70 16.17 8.56
N SER A 488 -7.04 16.52 9.79
CA SER A 488 -8.42 16.59 10.26
C SER A 488 -9.19 17.66 9.48
N ALA A 489 -8.65 18.87 9.36
CA ALA A 489 -9.30 19.96 8.62
C ALA A 489 -9.45 19.63 7.12
N TYR A 490 -8.45 18.98 6.52
CA TYR A 490 -8.52 18.49 5.14
C TYR A 490 -9.60 17.43 4.97
N THR A 491 -9.72 16.50 5.92
CA THR A 491 -10.76 15.45 5.89
C THR A 491 -12.15 16.08 5.95
N THR A 492 -12.34 17.09 6.80
CA THR A 492 -13.60 17.85 6.87
C THR A 492 -13.89 18.53 5.52
N LEU A 493 -12.93 19.23 4.93
CA LEU A 493 -13.10 19.91 3.64
C LEU A 493 -13.40 18.92 2.50
N SER A 494 -12.58 17.88 2.36
CA SER A 494 -12.71 16.86 1.31
C SER A 494 -13.93 15.96 1.48
N SER A 495 -14.61 15.99 2.63
CA SER A 495 -15.86 15.27 2.84
C SER A 495 -17.07 15.95 2.18
N LYS A 496 -16.98 17.26 1.89
CA LYS A 496 -18.05 18.06 1.29
C LYS A 496 -18.34 17.61 -0.14
N THR A 497 -19.62 17.58 -0.51
CA THR A 497 -20.07 17.10 -1.83
C THR A 497 -19.45 17.90 -2.96
N GLU A 498 -19.43 19.23 -2.85
CA GLU A 498 -18.88 20.13 -3.86
C GLU A 498 -17.37 19.89 -4.07
N TYR A 499 -16.65 19.51 -3.02
CA TYR A 499 -15.24 19.16 -3.12
C TYR A 499 -15.07 17.80 -3.81
N LYS A 500 -15.79 16.76 -3.35
CA LYS A 500 -15.74 15.41 -3.93
C LYS A 500 -16.09 15.41 -5.41
N ASP A 501 -17.15 16.10 -5.78
CA ASP A 501 -17.60 16.18 -7.16
C ASP A 501 -16.50 16.76 -8.06
N VAL A 502 -15.68 17.71 -7.57
CA VAL A 502 -14.56 18.23 -8.38
C VAL A 502 -13.44 17.21 -8.53
N ILE A 503 -13.10 16.49 -7.46
CA ILE A 503 -12.01 15.49 -7.49
C ILE A 503 -12.41 14.26 -8.31
N GLU A 504 -13.69 13.91 -8.33
CA GLU A 504 -14.26 12.82 -9.13
C GLU A 504 -14.69 13.28 -10.53
N ASP A 505 -14.37 14.53 -10.90
CA ASP A 505 -14.74 15.19 -12.16
C ASP A 505 -16.27 15.23 -12.46
N ASN A 506 -17.12 15.03 -11.46
CA ASN A 506 -18.59 15.08 -11.54
C ASN A 506 -19.17 16.50 -11.29
N SER A 507 -18.33 17.50 -11.04
CA SER A 507 -18.77 18.83 -10.61
C SER A 507 -19.41 19.68 -11.70
N SER A 508 -20.46 20.41 -11.33
CA SER A 508 -21.08 21.48 -12.13
C SER A 508 -20.43 22.86 -11.92
N LEU A 509 -19.41 22.96 -11.04
CA LEU A 509 -18.75 24.23 -10.74
C LEU A 509 -18.03 24.81 -11.98
N PRO A 510 -17.93 26.14 -12.11
CA PRO A 510 -17.08 26.77 -13.10
C PRO A 510 -15.63 26.27 -13.03
N GLN A 511 -14.98 26.11 -14.18
CA GLN A 511 -13.61 25.55 -14.27
C GLN A 511 -12.60 26.25 -13.36
N GLU A 512 -12.68 27.57 -13.23
CA GLU A 512 -11.81 28.35 -12.33
C GLU A 512 -11.97 27.95 -10.86
N GLN A 513 -13.21 27.64 -10.43
CA GLN A 513 -13.49 27.18 -9.07
C GLN A 513 -13.04 25.74 -8.86
N GLN A 514 -13.20 24.88 -9.88
CA GLN A 514 -12.67 23.52 -9.85
C GLN A 514 -11.14 23.51 -9.67
N GLN A 515 -10.42 24.41 -10.34
CA GLN A 515 -8.97 24.55 -10.21
C GLN A 515 -8.55 24.89 -8.77
N LYS A 516 -9.29 25.75 -8.07
CA LYS A 516 -9.01 26.10 -6.65
C LYS A 516 -9.15 24.88 -5.74
N VAL A 517 -10.18 24.05 -5.95
CA VAL A 517 -10.36 22.79 -5.22
C VAL A 517 -9.23 21.79 -5.51
N LYS A 518 -8.88 21.58 -6.79
CA LYS A 518 -7.78 20.70 -7.20
C LYS A 518 -6.41 21.17 -6.65
N ALA A 519 -6.20 22.48 -6.55
CA ALA A 519 -4.99 23.05 -5.96
C ALA A 519 -4.85 22.68 -4.48
N VAL A 520 -5.94 22.66 -3.70
CA VAL A 520 -5.91 22.22 -2.30
C VAL A 520 -5.58 20.73 -2.16
N ASP A 521 -6.20 19.86 -2.96
CA ASP A 521 -5.90 18.41 -2.95
C ASP A 521 -4.43 18.14 -3.31
N THR A 522 -3.92 18.83 -4.32
CA THR A 522 -2.51 18.73 -4.73
C THR A 522 -1.58 19.19 -3.62
N ALA A 523 -1.81 20.39 -3.07
CA ALA A 523 -0.98 20.95 -2.00
C ALA A 523 -1.00 20.07 -0.73
N TYR A 524 -2.15 19.48 -0.39
CA TYR A 524 -2.26 18.56 0.74
C TYR A 524 -1.50 17.25 0.50
N LYS A 525 -1.60 16.66 -0.70
CA LYS A 525 -0.85 15.45 -1.08
C LYS A 525 0.65 15.67 -1.03
N ASP A 526 1.11 16.81 -1.56
CA ASP A 526 2.51 17.23 -1.50
C ASP A 526 2.99 17.35 -0.05
N LEU A 527 2.27 18.11 0.78
CA LEU A 527 2.57 18.30 2.20
C LEU A 527 2.63 16.94 2.93
N LYS A 528 1.63 16.09 2.71
CA LYS A 528 1.54 14.75 3.30
C LYS A 528 2.71 13.87 2.89
N GLY A 529 3.16 13.96 1.63
CA GLY A 529 4.34 13.27 1.14
C GLY A 529 5.59 13.62 1.94
N ILE A 530 5.87 14.93 2.12
CA ILE A 530 7.03 15.40 2.89
C ILE A 530 6.93 14.99 4.36
N TYR A 531 5.76 15.17 4.97
CA TYR A 531 5.55 14.76 6.36
C TYR A 531 5.77 13.26 6.56
N TYR A 532 5.25 12.41 5.67
CA TYR A 532 5.45 10.97 5.77
C TYR A 532 6.88 10.54 5.52
N GLN A 533 7.60 11.18 4.60
CA GLN A 533 9.06 10.96 4.46
C GLN A 533 9.78 11.24 5.78
N MET A 534 9.51 12.39 6.42
CA MET A 534 10.13 12.75 7.70
C MET A 534 9.77 11.80 8.84
N LEU A 535 8.47 11.49 8.99
CA LEU A 535 7.96 10.66 10.08
C LEU A 535 8.42 9.21 9.96
N ASN A 536 8.27 8.62 8.78
CA ASN A 536 8.55 7.21 8.57
C ASN A 536 10.05 6.91 8.71
N LEU A 537 10.91 7.74 8.12
CA LEU A 537 12.36 7.58 8.28
C LEU A 537 12.79 7.80 9.73
N SER A 538 12.18 8.74 10.45
CA SER A 538 12.45 8.94 11.88
C SER A 538 11.99 7.76 12.73
N LYS A 539 10.83 7.17 12.44
CA LYS A 539 10.35 5.94 13.09
C LYS A 539 11.27 4.77 12.82
N LEU A 540 11.73 4.59 11.57
CA LEU A 540 12.63 3.51 11.19
C LEU A 540 13.98 3.66 11.89
N HIS A 541 14.51 4.89 11.97
CA HIS A 541 15.72 5.21 12.72
C HIS A 541 15.57 4.84 14.21
N LYS A 542 14.50 5.31 14.89
CA LYS A 542 14.25 5.00 16.31
C LYS A 542 14.08 3.50 16.54
N ALA A 543 13.38 2.78 15.65
CA ALA A 543 13.21 1.34 15.76
C ALA A 543 14.54 0.59 15.59
N ALA A 544 15.39 1.03 14.65
CA ALA A 544 16.72 0.45 14.44
C ALA A 544 17.62 0.69 15.66
N GLU A 545 17.55 1.89 16.26
CA GLU A 545 18.24 2.22 17.50
C GLU A 545 17.78 1.38 18.69
N LYS A 546 16.47 1.15 18.84
CA LYS A 546 15.92 0.27 19.88
C LYS A 546 16.39 -1.17 19.70
N LEU A 547 16.39 -1.69 18.47
CA LEU A 547 16.90 -3.02 18.17
C LEU A 547 18.40 -3.13 18.49
N ARG A 548 19.20 -2.12 18.10
CA ARG A 548 20.62 -2.02 18.44
C ARG A 548 20.84 -2.06 19.95
N ALA A 549 20.07 -1.26 20.71
CA ALA A 549 20.15 -1.21 22.16
C ALA A 549 19.74 -2.53 22.82
N ALA A 550 18.68 -3.17 22.34
CA ALA A 550 18.23 -4.49 22.83
C ALA A 550 19.27 -5.58 22.54
N ALA A 551 19.84 -5.60 21.32
CA ALA A 551 20.92 -6.51 20.97
C ALA A 551 22.17 -6.30 21.84
N GLN A 552 22.50 -5.04 22.14
CA GLN A 552 23.60 -4.68 23.05
C GLN A 552 23.32 -5.08 24.51
N ALA A 553 22.10 -4.88 25.01
CA ALA A 553 21.74 -5.29 26.38
C ALA A 553 21.76 -6.81 26.56
N ALA A 554 21.51 -7.55 25.48
CA ALA A 554 21.55 -9.01 25.47
C ALA A 554 22.96 -9.59 25.20
N SER A 555 23.99 -8.75 24.94
CA SER A 555 25.29 -9.15 24.36
C SER A 555 26.27 -9.87 25.30
N GLY A 556 25.78 -10.72 26.21
CA GLY A 556 26.63 -11.69 26.92
C GLY A 556 27.21 -12.78 26.01
N LEU A 557 26.84 -12.80 24.72
CA LEU A 557 27.19 -13.82 23.72
C LEU A 557 27.55 -13.16 22.37
N ASN A 558 28.58 -13.67 21.69
CA ASN A 558 29.07 -13.17 20.39
C ASN A 558 27.99 -13.19 19.27
N THR A 559 26.89 -13.92 19.45
CA THR A 559 25.81 -14.12 18.48
C THR A 559 24.96 -12.87 18.21
N LEU A 560 24.89 -11.92 19.14
CA LEU A 560 24.08 -10.70 19.01
C LEU A 560 24.85 -9.51 18.41
N GLU A 561 26.18 -9.62 18.28
CA GLU A 561 27.03 -8.56 17.75
C GLU A 561 26.74 -8.29 16.27
N ASP A 562 26.47 -9.34 15.48
CA ASP A 562 26.06 -9.22 14.07
C ASP A 562 24.74 -8.44 13.93
N LEU A 563 23.75 -8.74 14.79
CA LEU A 563 22.46 -8.05 14.78
C LEU A 563 22.61 -6.58 15.19
N LYS A 564 23.42 -6.32 16.24
CA LYS A 564 23.75 -4.97 16.67
C LYS A 564 24.39 -4.17 15.54
N ASN A 565 25.39 -4.72 14.86
CA ASN A 565 26.10 -4.04 13.77
C ASN A 565 25.21 -3.84 12.54
N ALA A 566 24.36 -4.82 12.19
CA ALA A 566 23.37 -4.66 11.14
C ALA A 566 22.37 -3.54 11.47
N ALA A 567 21.87 -3.48 12.71
CA ALA A 567 20.94 -2.44 13.16
C ALA A 567 21.59 -1.05 13.16
N ASP A 568 22.87 -0.95 13.53
CA ASP A 568 23.61 0.31 13.51
C ASP A 568 23.89 0.80 12.07
N ASN A 569 24.19 -0.13 11.16
CA ASN A 569 24.31 0.16 9.73
C ASN A 569 22.98 0.63 9.13
N LEU A 570 21.87 -0.02 9.48
CA LEU A 570 20.54 0.42 9.07
C LEU A 570 20.25 1.83 9.60
N LYS A 571 20.47 2.07 10.90
CA LYS A 571 20.32 3.39 11.53
C LYS A 571 21.09 4.46 10.75
N THR A 572 22.36 4.20 10.44
CA THR A 572 23.24 5.12 9.70
C THR A 572 22.74 5.39 8.27
N ASN A 573 22.26 4.37 7.56
CA ASN A 573 21.74 4.53 6.20
C ASN A 573 20.39 5.24 6.19
N VAL A 574 19.54 5.00 7.19
CA VAL A 574 18.27 5.74 7.35
C VAL A 574 18.54 7.21 7.65
N THR A 575 19.51 7.51 8.52
CA THR A 575 19.99 8.88 8.73
C THR A 575 20.47 9.50 7.42
N THR A 576 21.26 8.76 6.64
CA THR A 576 21.77 9.25 5.34
C THR A 576 20.64 9.55 4.36
N LEU A 577 19.68 8.64 4.21
CA LEU A 577 18.51 8.85 3.34
C LEU A 577 17.64 10.01 3.82
N ARG A 578 17.43 10.13 5.13
CA ARG A 578 16.64 11.20 5.75
C ARG A 578 17.30 12.56 5.58
N ASP A 579 18.63 12.61 5.66
CA ASP A 579 19.39 13.85 5.82
C ASP A 579 20.08 14.33 4.52
N GLN A 580 20.12 13.51 3.45
CA GLN A 580 20.69 13.92 2.16
C GLN A 580 19.66 14.64 1.26
N THR A 581 20.18 15.58 0.45
CA THR A 581 19.42 16.26 -0.61
C THR A 581 19.17 15.32 -1.80
N ALA A 582 18.20 15.69 -2.66
CA ALA A 582 17.57 14.82 -3.65
C ALA A 582 18.51 14.09 -4.65
N GLY A 583 19.77 14.50 -4.78
CA GLY A 583 20.71 13.98 -5.79
C GLY A 583 21.01 12.47 -5.70
N ASN A 584 20.95 11.87 -4.51
CA ASN A 584 21.26 10.44 -4.28
C ASN A 584 20.11 9.68 -3.59
N ALA A 585 18.90 10.21 -3.62
CA ALA A 585 17.79 9.66 -2.84
C ALA A 585 17.47 8.19 -3.20
N TYR A 586 17.59 7.82 -4.48
CA TYR A 586 17.38 6.46 -4.95
C TYR A 586 18.44 5.47 -4.43
N ASP A 587 19.72 5.83 -4.50
CA ASP A 587 20.80 4.95 -4.03
C ASP A 587 20.75 4.78 -2.51
N ASN A 588 20.47 5.87 -1.78
CA ASN A 588 20.30 5.81 -0.32
C ASN A 588 19.07 4.98 0.08
N ALA A 589 17.99 5.06 -0.69
CA ALA A 589 16.80 4.24 -0.51
C ALA A 589 17.12 2.75 -0.65
N LYS A 590 17.83 2.40 -1.73
CA LYS A 590 18.30 1.04 -1.98
C LYS A 590 19.22 0.56 -0.86
N ASN A 591 20.12 1.42 -0.38
CA ASN A 591 20.99 1.09 0.74
C ASN A 591 20.20 0.81 2.02
N VAL A 592 19.13 1.57 2.31
CA VAL A 592 18.25 1.30 3.46
C VAL A 592 17.56 -0.06 3.32
N GLU A 593 17.07 -0.40 2.13
CA GLU A 593 16.49 -1.72 1.84
C GLU A 593 17.51 -2.85 2.05
N ASP A 594 18.70 -2.71 1.47
CA ASP A 594 19.78 -3.70 1.62
C ASP A 594 20.17 -3.88 3.10
N LYS A 595 20.28 -2.78 3.86
CA LYS A 595 20.61 -2.86 5.31
C LYS A 595 19.47 -3.40 6.16
N PHE A 596 18.23 -3.20 5.77
CA PHE A 596 17.12 -3.88 6.44
C PHE A 596 17.18 -5.40 6.19
N ASN A 597 17.53 -5.82 4.97
CA ASN A 597 17.75 -7.24 4.66
C ASN A 597 18.93 -7.83 5.44
N ASP A 598 20.01 -7.06 5.64
CA ASP A 598 21.12 -7.45 6.53
C ASP A 598 20.62 -7.69 7.96
N VAL A 599 19.79 -6.80 8.51
CA VAL A 599 19.18 -6.97 9.86
C VAL A 599 18.33 -8.23 9.92
N LYS A 600 17.47 -8.46 8.93
CA LYS A 600 16.63 -9.67 8.84
C LYS A 600 17.47 -10.94 8.77
N SER A 601 18.54 -10.93 7.98
CA SER A 601 19.48 -12.05 7.87
C SER A 601 20.18 -12.33 9.20
N ALA A 602 20.66 -11.29 9.89
CA ALA A 602 21.29 -11.41 11.21
C ALA A 602 20.31 -11.95 12.26
N PHE A 603 19.06 -11.46 12.27
CA PHE A 603 18.02 -11.95 13.17
C PHE A 603 17.70 -13.43 12.94
N ASN A 604 17.52 -13.86 11.68
CA ASN A 604 17.20 -15.25 11.34
C ASN A 604 18.30 -16.27 11.67
N LYS A 605 19.53 -15.80 11.94
CA LYS A 605 20.65 -16.66 12.41
C LYS A 605 20.61 -16.87 13.92
N LEU A 606 19.82 -16.10 14.66
CA LEU A 606 19.64 -16.31 16.10
C LEU A 606 18.85 -17.60 16.32
N THR A 607 19.33 -18.44 17.22
CA THR A 607 18.63 -19.68 17.62
C THR A 607 18.16 -19.58 19.08
N ALA A 608 19.10 -19.47 20.02
CA ALA A 608 18.79 -19.42 21.45
C ALA A 608 18.34 -18.02 21.94
N ASP A 609 18.80 -16.95 21.27
CA ASP A 609 18.62 -15.57 21.72
C ASP A 609 17.50 -14.81 20.99
N GLU A 610 16.83 -15.45 20.02
CA GLU A 610 15.80 -14.80 19.18
C GLU A 610 14.74 -14.09 20.03
N ASN A 611 14.18 -14.80 21.03
CA ASN A 611 13.11 -14.31 21.89
C ASN A 611 13.48 -13.03 22.68
N LYS A 612 14.78 -12.75 22.90
CA LYS A 612 15.22 -11.56 23.63
C LYS A 612 15.08 -10.27 22.82
N VAL A 613 15.07 -10.37 21.49
CA VAL A 613 15.06 -9.23 20.56
C VAL A 613 13.89 -9.29 19.57
N GLN A 614 13.12 -10.39 19.56
CA GLN A 614 12.01 -10.64 18.63
C GLN A 614 10.99 -9.50 18.59
N ASP A 615 10.58 -8.97 19.74
CA ASP A 615 9.61 -7.86 19.78
C ASP A 615 10.17 -6.58 19.14
N THR A 616 11.43 -6.22 19.46
CA THR A 616 12.08 -5.05 18.86
C THR A 616 12.35 -5.22 17.36
N PHE A 617 12.68 -6.43 16.92
CA PHE A 617 12.83 -6.75 15.50
C PHE A 617 11.48 -6.67 14.77
N ASN A 618 10.41 -7.21 15.35
CA ASN A 618 9.07 -7.15 14.80
C ASN A 618 8.53 -5.71 14.72
N ALA A 619 8.85 -4.88 15.71
CA ALA A 619 8.55 -3.45 15.69
C ALA A 619 9.28 -2.74 14.53
N LEU A 620 10.59 -2.98 14.39
CA LEU A 620 11.39 -2.46 13.27
C LEU A 620 10.82 -2.91 11.91
N LYS A 621 10.55 -4.20 11.77
CA LYS A 621 9.96 -4.78 10.56
C LYS A 621 8.59 -4.19 10.26
N GLY A 622 7.75 -3.98 11.28
CA GLY A 622 6.44 -3.35 11.11
C GLY A 622 6.55 -1.94 10.55
N VAL A 623 7.51 -1.15 11.04
CA VAL A 623 7.80 0.19 10.49
C VAL A 623 8.30 0.09 9.05
N TYR A 624 9.26 -0.79 8.77
CA TYR A 624 9.80 -0.95 7.41
C TYR A 624 8.73 -1.42 6.40
N ASP A 625 7.93 -2.44 6.75
CA ASP A 625 6.85 -2.95 5.92
C ASP A 625 5.81 -1.86 5.62
N HIS A 626 5.52 -0.99 6.61
CA HIS A 626 4.63 0.15 6.40
C HIS A 626 5.18 1.09 5.32
N ILE A 627 6.47 1.39 5.37
CA ILE A 627 7.18 2.21 4.38
C ILE A 627 7.17 1.54 3.01
N GLY A 628 7.42 0.24 2.92
CA GLY A 628 7.43 -0.49 1.65
C GLY A 628 6.05 -0.69 1.03
N SER A 629 5.00 -0.76 1.85
CA SER A 629 3.61 -0.95 1.40
C SER A 629 3.01 0.28 0.72
N THR A 630 3.41 1.48 1.15
CA THR A 630 3.26 2.70 0.36
C THR A 630 4.42 2.69 -0.62
N THR A 631 4.22 2.25 -1.86
CA THR A 631 5.27 2.00 -2.85
C THR A 631 6.48 2.92 -2.61
N PHE A 632 7.60 2.36 -2.15
CA PHE A 632 8.79 3.14 -1.75
C PHE A 632 9.21 4.12 -2.88
N LEU A 633 8.90 3.73 -4.12
CA LEU A 633 9.00 4.53 -5.35
C LEU A 633 8.07 5.75 -5.36
N ASP A 634 6.81 5.66 -4.94
CA ASP A 634 5.86 6.78 -4.90
C ASP A 634 6.30 7.89 -3.93
N LEU A 635 7.07 7.53 -2.89
CA LEU A 635 7.71 8.50 -1.99
C LEU A 635 8.92 9.18 -2.63
N LEU A 636 9.55 8.61 -3.66
CA LEU A 636 10.76 9.16 -4.31
C LEU A 636 10.46 9.89 -5.63
N ILE A 637 9.36 9.55 -6.30
CA ILE A 637 9.00 10.07 -7.63
C ILE A 637 8.80 11.61 -7.69
N PRO A 638 8.26 12.32 -6.67
CA PRO A 638 8.05 13.78 -6.79
C PRO A 638 9.34 14.59 -7.01
N ASN A 639 10.49 14.08 -6.59
CA ASN A 639 11.78 14.77 -6.76
C ASN A 639 12.47 14.49 -8.10
N LEU A 640 12.07 13.45 -8.84
CA LEU A 640 12.68 13.11 -10.13
C LEU A 640 12.12 13.94 -11.29
N ASN A 641 10.89 14.46 -11.15
CA ASN A 641 10.21 15.21 -12.22
C ASN A 641 10.49 16.73 -12.21
N ASN A 642 11.20 17.27 -11.22
CA ASN A 642 11.50 18.70 -11.12
C ASN A 642 12.89 19.09 -11.66
N ASN A 643 13.64 18.15 -12.24
CA ASN A 643 14.99 18.37 -12.79
C ASN A 643 15.09 18.16 -14.32
N SER A 644 13.98 18.28 -15.05
CA SER A 644 13.96 18.24 -16.52
C SER A 644 13.41 19.52 -17.12
#